data_AF-A0A4V0ZG81-F1
#
_entry.id   AF-A0A4V0ZG81-F1
#
_cell.length_a   1.000
_cell.length_b   1.000
_cell.length_c   1.000
_cell.angle_alpha   90.00
_cell.angle_beta   90.00
_cell.angle_gamma   90.00
#
_symmetry.space_group_name_H-M   'P 1'
#
loop_
_entity.id
_entity.type
_entity.pdbx_description
1 polymer ?
#
loop_
_entity_poly.entity_id
_entity_poly.type
_entity_poly.pdbx_seq_one_letter_code
_entity_poly.pdbx_strand_id
1 'polypeptide(L)'
;MPRSESFTLGLFHVTPEANNIQFANEDSIQIQAKIMEVLVYLAQSYPKLVTRNELIDTVWQGNYPVGEKALTNAIWRLRQILKADGDSHIETVRKSGYRLLLAPNYQQETPSKEAKSKANFLTTKLIAATALLLSFSIVIISYLNQDSQRHIENLTADPGRELYPAISPNGKHLAYLWRKIGETPNLYVKDLQQPDLPAKQITFSADIEASPTWSKGGDSLFYTSRSWDNSRCQVIRLSLAKAQRQVLANCATKVKAELALSSKGDILAFTHHTNAQPLPGIYFLNLNDNKAKPQRFSCYQACQYQDRRFAFSPNDDYLAVTRRVEKLVENIFLIDLKTQDSQQLTFGEADIKGLVWHPSGDSIVFSAEKSDTRQGYRVFIKDKHITELAVTGFSYPNTVPNSLDMVYHHWQVKSHLSSLALGNETPAAPFPLLQSKFSYHSPDHSAKAKQITFVSNESGHHEIWLADQDGGQRQQLTTLKGQVSFPQWSNDGQHIVFLAGKKQTLANEIVVVNVATKHIKRLTTQFDAHFRPQWSYDDSAIIAVASSNNQHHLHRFELSSDTSTELIKEDILIAQQDAEQRIWFTRANSQGLWLFQANKDGANISQVLSNTEFNNSYNWTVSTQGIYFQADYLNHHTLNFYAFATGQVQSLVKLPLRTLNKYSALSHIEKQNLLIFSQADFPQVDIKRLSDPTLN
;
A
#
# COMPACT_ATOMS: atom_id res chain seq x y z
N MET A 1 0.40 13.80 -25.97
CA MET A 1 -0.09 14.53 -27.16
C MET A 1 1.10 14.76 -28.07
N PRO A 2 1.13 14.22 -29.29
CA PRO A 2 2.18 14.55 -30.26
C PRO A 2 2.11 16.05 -30.60
N ARG A 3 3.27 16.64 -30.92
CA ARG A 3 3.43 18.06 -31.29
C ARG A 3 2.33 18.48 -32.28
N SER A 4 1.52 19.47 -31.91
CA SER A 4 0.52 20.02 -32.80
C SER A 4 1.17 21.10 -33.66
N GLU A 5 1.36 20.79 -34.94
CA GLU A 5 1.81 21.71 -35.97
C GLU A 5 0.97 23.01 -35.92
N SER A 6 1.60 24.16 -36.18
CA SER A 6 0.86 25.42 -36.26
C SER A 6 -0.11 25.39 -37.45
N PHE A 7 -1.29 25.97 -37.26
CA PHE A 7 -2.35 25.97 -38.28
C PHE A 7 -3.08 27.30 -38.31
N THR A 8 -3.78 27.54 -39.42
CA THR A 8 -4.69 28.68 -39.55
C THR A 8 -6.14 28.23 -39.53
N LEU A 9 -6.99 28.93 -38.78
CA LEU A 9 -8.45 28.82 -38.84
C LEU A 9 -9.00 30.15 -39.37
N GLY A 10 -9.30 30.22 -40.66
CA GLY A 10 -9.68 31.48 -41.30
C GLY A 10 -8.58 32.53 -41.14
N LEU A 11 -8.87 33.63 -40.42
CA LEU A 11 -7.94 34.72 -40.14
C LEU A 11 -7.09 34.51 -38.88
N PHE A 12 -7.31 33.42 -38.14
CA PHE A 12 -6.59 33.13 -36.91
C PHE A 12 -5.39 32.23 -37.18
N HIS A 13 -4.19 32.70 -36.82
CA HIS A 13 -3.00 31.86 -36.75
C HIS A 13 -2.85 31.28 -35.33
N VAL A 14 -2.87 29.96 -35.23
CA VAL A 14 -2.77 29.23 -33.97
C VAL A 14 -1.39 28.60 -33.88
N THR A 15 -0.66 28.94 -32.80
CA THR A 15 0.66 28.38 -32.49
C THR A 15 0.56 27.58 -31.18
N PRO A 16 0.26 26.27 -31.25
CA PRO A 16 0.01 25.45 -30.05
C PRO A 16 1.18 25.41 -29.07
N GLU A 17 2.42 25.31 -29.55
CA GLU A 17 3.61 25.26 -28.70
C GLU A 17 3.80 26.52 -27.84
N ALA A 18 3.33 27.68 -28.32
CA ALA A 18 3.39 28.94 -27.61
C ALA A 18 2.09 29.25 -26.83
N ASN A 19 1.07 28.39 -26.90
CA ASN A 19 -0.30 28.66 -26.42
C ASN A 19 -0.84 30.02 -26.88
N ASN A 20 -0.62 30.33 -28.16
CA ASN A 20 -0.90 31.64 -28.72
C ASN A 20 -1.87 31.55 -29.90
N ILE A 21 -2.80 32.50 -29.98
CA ILE A 21 -3.69 32.72 -31.12
C ILE A 21 -3.55 34.17 -31.56
N GLN A 22 -3.19 34.38 -32.82
CA GLN A 22 -3.08 35.69 -33.43
C GLN A 22 -4.20 35.89 -34.45
N PHE A 23 -4.90 37.01 -34.39
CA PHE A 23 -5.89 37.41 -35.39
C PHE A 23 -5.26 38.37 -36.39
N ALA A 24 -5.14 37.96 -37.66
CA ALA A 24 -4.52 38.78 -38.71
C ALA A 24 -3.16 39.40 -38.26
N ASN A 25 -2.94 40.70 -38.46
CA ASN A 25 -1.73 41.43 -38.04
C ASN A 25 -1.87 42.09 -36.65
N GLU A 26 -2.81 41.65 -35.82
CA GLU A 26 -2.98 42.18 -34.46
C GLU A 26 -2.02 41.53 -33.45
N ASP A 27 -2.04 42.06 -32.22
CA ASP A 27 -1.31 41.51 -31.09
C ASP A 27 -1.78 40.08 -30.78
N SER A 28 -0.82 39.24 -30.42
CA SER A 28 -1.05 37.83 -30.21
C SER A 28 -1.67 37.56 -28.82
N ILE A 29 -2.73 36.76 -28.75
CA ILE A 29 -3.46 36.45 -27.51
C ILE A 29 -2.93 35.15 -26.90
N GLN A 30 -2.32 35.25 -25.73
CA GLN A 30 -1.90 34.09 -24.95
C GLN A 30 -3.09 33.46 -24.22
N ILE A 31 -3.24 32.13 -24.31
CA ILE A 31 -4.31 31.38 -23.66
C ILE A 31 -3.78 30.27 -22.74
N GLN A 32 -4.65 29.77 -21.86
CA GLN A 32 -4.30 28.65 -20.99
C GLN A 32 -4.11 27.35 -21.81
N ALA A 33 -3.14 26.53 -21.44
CA ALA A 33 -2.79 25.30 -22.14
C ALA A 33 -3.99 24.36 -22.36
N LYS A 34 -4.86 24.18 -21.35
CA LYS A 34 -6.05 23.33 -21.48
C LYS A 34 -7.08 23.86 -22.47
N ILE A 35 -7.16 25.17 -22.66
CA ILE A 35 -8.03 25.78 -23.67
C ILE A 35 -7.44 25.56 -25.08
N MET A 36 -6.11 25.67 -25.21
CA MET A 36 -5.40 25.35 -26.45
C MET A 36 -5.55 23.88 -26.84
N GLU A 37 -5.42 22.95 -25.88
CA GLU A 37 -5.62 21.51 -26.10
C GLU A 37 -7.03 21.21 -26.65
N VAL A 38 -8.09 21.87 -26.14
CA VAL A 38 -9.45 21.75 -26.68
C VAL A 38 -9.51 22.22 -28.13
N LEU A 39 -8.90 23.37 -28.46
CA LEU A 39 -8.92 23.91 -29.82
C LEU A 39 -8.17 23.01 -30.81
N VAL A 40 -6.99 22.53 -30.44
CA VAL A 40 -6.19 21.59 -31.23
C VAL A 40 -6.98 20.31 -31.50
N TYR A 41 -7.64 19.76 -30.48
CA TYR A 41 -8.43 18.53 -30.65
C TYR A 41 -9.64 18.74 -31.57
N LEU A 42 -10.33 19.87 -31.43
CA LEU A 42 -11.43 20.24 -32.33
C LEU A 42 -10.96 20.44 -33.78
N ALA A 43 -9.77 21.02 -33.97
CA ALA A 43 -9.17 21.21 -35.30
C ALA A 43 -8.78 19.87 -35.94
N GLN A 44 -8.11 18.99 -35.19
CA GLN A 44 -7.74 17.65 -35.67
C GLN A 44 -8.96 16.78 -35.99
N SER A 45 -10.06 17.00 -35.27
CA SER A 45 -11.31 16.27 -35.46
C SER A 45 -12.23 16.88 -36.53
N TYR A 46 -11.88 18.04 -37.14
CA TYR A 46 -12.73 18.68 -38.15
C TYR A 46 -13.02 17.73 -39.34
N PRO A 47 -14.26 17.69 -39.88
CA PRO A 47 -15.47 18.43 -39.49
C PRO A 47 -16.38 17.66 -38.50
N LYS A 48 -15.86 16.66 -37.79
CA LYS A 48 -16.66 15.75 -36.94
C LYS A 48 -17.22 16.48 -35.71
N LEU A 49 -18.40 16.03 -35.30
CA LEU A 49 -18.95 16.37 -33.99
C LEU A 49 -18.17 15.61 -32.92
N VAL A 50 -17.55 16.32 -31.99
CA VAL A 50 -16.79 15.76 -30.88
C VAL A 50 -17.65 15.77 -29.62
N THR A 51 -17.75 14.63 -28.94
CA THR A 51 -18.62 14.53 -27.75
C THR A 51 -18.01 15.22 -26.53
N ARG A 52 -18.84 15.59 -25.54
CA ARG A 52 -18.33 16.17 -24.28
C ARG A 52 -17.41 15.20 -23.53
N ASN A 53 -17.77 13.92 -23.48
CA ASN A 53 -16.99 12.89 -22.79
C ASN A 53 -15.64 12.70 -23.46
N GLU A 54 -15.60 12.64 -24.79
CA GLU A 54 -14.36 12.52 -25.58
C GLU A 54 -13.38 13.67 -25.34
N LEU A 55 -13.87 14.92 -25.25
CA LEU A 55 -13.04 16.06 -24.88
C LEU A 55 -12.55 15.98 -23.43
N ILE A 56 -13.39 15.52 -22.49
CA ILE A 56 -13.02 15.35 -21.08
C ILE A 56 -11.98 14.24 -20.90
N ASP A 57 -12.20 13.09 -21.53
CA ASP A 57 -11.30 11.95 -21.51
C ASP A 57 -9.94 12.31 -22.12
N THR A 58 -9.96 13.07 -23.22
CA THR A 58 -8.73 13.43 -23.93
C THR A 58 -7.94 14.56 -23.25
N VAL A 59 -8.60 15.67 -22.89
CA VAL A 59 -7.93 16.88 -22.37
C VAL A 59 -7.75 16.82 -20.86
N TRP A 60 -8.69 16.22 -20.14
CA TRP A 60 -8.68 16.11 -18.67
C TRP A 60 -8.46 14.68 -18.16
N GLN A 61 -8.07 13.74 -19.03
CA GLN A 61 -7.72 12.35 -18.65
C GLN A 61 -8.84 11.65 -17.86
N GLY A 62 -10.10 11.95 -18.19
CA GLY A 62 -11.27 11.34 -17.54
C GLY A 62 -11.66 11.97 -16.19
N ASN A 63 -11.10 13.12 -15.81
CA ASN A 63 -11.53 13.85 -14.61
C ASN A 63 -12.86 14.60 -14.86
N TYR A 64 -13.98 13.89 -14.84
CA TYR A 64 -15.32 14.43 -15.12
C TYR A 64 -15.75 15.62 -14.22
N PRO A 65 -15.56 15.59 -12.88
CA PRO A 65 -16.00 16.70 -12.02
C PRO A 65 -15.33 18.05 -12.35
N VAL A 66 -14.05 18.04 -12.70
CA VAL A 66 -13.31 19.24 -13.12
C VAL A 66 -13.58 19.54 -14.60
N GLY A 67 -13.58 18.49 -15.43
CA GLY A 67 -13.73 18.57 -16.88
C GLY A 67 -15.04 19.20 -17.32
N GLU A 68 -16.17 18.94 -16.66
CA GLU A 68 -17.46 19.52 -17.07
C GLU A 68 -17.51 21.06 -16.98
N LYS A 69 -17.04 21.60 -15.85
CA LYS A 69 -16.99 23.05 -15.63
C LYS A 69 -15.89 23.69 -16.49
N ALA A 70 -14.72 23.05 -16.56
CA ALA A 70 -13.58 23.55 -17.31
C ALA A 70 -13.82 23.55 -18.83
N LEU A 71 -14.46 22.51 -19.37
CA LEU A 71 -14.81 22.42 -20.80
C LEU A 71 -15.80 23.50 -21.20
N THR A 72 -16.81 23.75 -20.36
CA THR A 72 -17.80 24.81 -20.63
C THR A 72 -17.13 26.19 -20.68
N ASN A 73 -16.19 26.46 -19.76
CA ASN A 73 -15.38 27.69 -19.77
C ASN A 73 -14.44 27.76 -20.99
N ALA A 74 -13.76 26.66 -21.33
CA ALA A 74 -12.85 26.60 -22.47
C ALA A 74 -13.57 26.94 -23.78
N ILE A 75 -14.75 26.34 -24.03
CA ILE A 75 -15.55 26.64 -25.23
C ILE A 75 -16.04 28.08 -25.22
N TRP A 76 -16.49 28.58 -24.07
CA TRP A 76 -16.91 29.98 -23.95
C TRP A 76 -15.76 30.94 -24.29
N ARG A 77 -14.55 30.69 -23.77
CA ARG A 77 -13.36 31.52 -24.02
C ARG A 77 -12.90 31.44 -25.48
N LEU A 78 -12.87 30.24 -26.06
CA LEU A 78 -12.53 30.06 -27.48
C LEU A 78 -13.50 30.81 -28.39
N ARG A 79 -14.80 30.80 -28.09
CA ARG A 79 -15.78 31.59 -28.84
C ARG A 79 -15.53 33.08 -28.74
N GLN A 80 -15.15 33.61 -27.58
CA GLN A 80 -14.85 35.04 -27.47
C GLN A 80 -13.62 35.42 -28.31
N ILE A 81 -12.60 34.58 -28.33
CA ILE A 81 -11.37 34.83 -29.09
C ILE A 81 -11.63 34.73 -30.60
N LEU A 82 -12.27 33.64 -31.02
CA LEU A 82 -12.49 33.37 -32.44
C LEU A 82 -13.57 34.26 -33.05
N LYS A 83 -14.42 34.92 -32.25
CA LYS A 83 -15.45 35.85 -32.75
C LYS A 83 -14.87 37.18 -33.28
N ALA A 84 -13.55 37.39 -33.24
CA ALA A 84 -12.92 38.63 -33.69
C ALA A 84 -13.19 38.97 -35.19
N ASP A 85 -13.52 37.98 -36.04
CA ASP A 85 -13.95 38.20 -37.43
C ASP A 85 -15.47 38.39 -37.62
N GLY A 86 -16.25 38.35 -36.55
CA GLY A 86 -17.71 38.51 -36.56
C GLY A 86 -18.52 37.22 -36.58
N ASP A 87 -17.90 36.06 -36.82
CA ASP A 87 -18.59 34.77 -36.96
C ASP A 87 -18.38 33.82 -35.78
N SER A 88 -19.34 32.91 -35.57
CA SER A 88 -19.24 31.86 -34.54
C SER A 88 -18.58 30.62 -35.12
N HIS A 89 -17.31 30.36 -34.78
CA HIS A 89 -16.54 29.24 -35.36
C HIS A 89 -16.70 27.90 -34.66
N ILE A 90 -17.36 27.87 -33.49
CA ILE A 90 -17.62 26.63 -32.75
C ILE A 90 -19.12 26.51 -32.49
N GLU A 91 -19.73 25.45 -33.01
CA GLU A 91 -21.14 25.12 -32.82
C GLU A 91 -21.33 24.24 -31.57
N THR A 92 -22.42 24.45 -30.82
CA THR A 92 -22.86 23.51 -29.78
C THR A 92 -24.05 22.71 -30.28
N VAL A 93 -23.88 21.39 -30.36
CA VAL A 93 -25.00 20.46 -30.59
C VAL A 93 -25.54 20.06 -29.23
N ARG A 94 -26.77 20.50 -28.91
CA ARG A 94 -27.39 20.32 -27.59
C ARG A 94 -27.32 18.85 -27.16
N LYS A 95 -26.85 18.62 -25.93
CA LYS A 95 -26.71 17.30 -25.28
C LYS A 95 -25.73 16.32 -25.98
N SER A 96 -25.04 16.73 -27.03
CA SER A 96 -24.10 15.86 -27.75
C SER A 96 -22.65 16.33 -27.63
N GLY A 97 -22.36 17.60 -27.96
CA GLY A 97 -20.97 18.05 -28.00
C GLY A 97 -20.73 19.34 -28.78
N TYR A 98 -19.51 19.46 -29.32
CA TYR A 98 -19.04 20.64 -30.02
C TYR A 98 -18.44 20.28 -31.38
N ARG A 99 -18.63 21.19 -32.35
CA ARG A 99 -18.11 21.03 -33.71
C ARG A 99 -17.42 22.31 -34.15
N LEU A 100 -16.23 22.18 -34.71
CA LEU A 100 -15.53 23.29 -35.35
C LEU A 100 -16.13 23.53 -36.74
N LEU A 101 -16.40 24.78 -37.06
CA LEU A 101 -17.08 25.16 -38.31
C LEU A 101 -16.10 25.56 -39.42
N LEU A 102 -14.87 25.95 -39.06
CA LEU A 102 -13.79 26.27 -40.00
C LEU A 102 -12.79 25.12 -40.15
N ALA A 103 -12.38 24.85 -41.39
CA ALA A 103 -11.34 23.88 -41.69
C ALA A 103 -9.95 24.44 -41.30
N PRO A 104 -9.13 23.70 -40.54
CA PRO A 104 -7.75 24.08 -40.27
C PRO A 104 -6.85 23.86 -41.49
N ASN A 105 -5.94 24.79 -41.74
CA ASN A 105 -4.88 24.66 -42.74
C ASN A 105 -3.52 24.63 -42.04
N TYR A 106 -2.83 23.49 -42.14
CA TYR A 106 -1.53 23.27 -41.52
C TYR A 106 -0.43 23.71 -42.50
N GLN A 107 0.49 24.58 -42.05
CA GLN A 107 1.60 25.00 -42.91
C GLN A 107 2.61 23.86 -43.05
N GLN A 108 2.84 23.39 -44.28
CA GLN A 108 3.98 22.51 -44.58
C GLN A 108 5.27 23.30 -44.46
N GLU A 109 6.15 22.91 -43.53
CA GLU A 109 7.54 23.38 -43.52
C GLU A 109 8.20 23.01 -44.86
N THR A 110 8.68 24.02 -45.58
CA THR A 110 9.43 23.81 -46.82
C THR A 110 10.83 23.34 -46.45
N PRO A 111 11.32 22.18 -46.92
CA PRO A 111 12.69 21.75 -46.67
C PRO A 111 13.66 22.73 -47.34
N SER A 112 14.68 23.15 -46.59
CA SER A 112 15.80 23.95 -47.08
C SER A 112 16.47 23.26 -48.27
N LYS A 113 16.70 24.04 -49.34
CA LYS A 113 17.33 23.59 -50.58
C LYS A 113 18.80 23.23 -50.33
N GLU A 114 19.12 21.94 -50.29
CA GLU A 114 20.47 21.47 -50.64
C GLU A 114 20.65 21.47 -52.17
N ALA A 115 21.80 22.01 -52.59
CA ALA A 115 22.19 22.16 -53.98
C ALA A 115 22.40 20.79 -54.65
N LYS A 116 21.64 20.50 -55.70
CA LYS A 116 21.85 19.32 -56.56
C LYS A 116 23.05 19.53 -57.47
N SER A 117 24.18 18.93 -57.11
CA SER A 117 25.24 18.55 -58.04
C SER A 117 24.77 17.43 -58.95
N LYS A 118 25.01 17.55 -60.26
CA LYS A 118 24.70 16.56 -61.29
C LYS A 118 25.60 15.33 -61.12
N ALA A 119 25.03 14.15 -60.87
CA ALA A 119 25.75 12.89 -61.02
C ALA A 119 24.85 11.74 -61.51
N ASN A 120 25.16 11.29 -62.73
CA ASN A 120 25.04 9.97 -63.35
C ASN A 120 23.95 8.98 -62.91
N PHE A 121 23.11 8.63 -63.89
CA PHE A 121 21.90 7.80 -63.83
C PHE A 121 22.14 6.27 -63.71
N LEU A 122 23.27 5.82 -63.17
CA LEU A 122 23.62 4.39 -63.08
C LEU A 122 23.83 3.84 -61.66
N THR A 123 23.75 4.67 -60.62
CA THR A 123 23.88 4.24 -59.20
C THR A 123 22.57 4.27 -58.41
N THR A 124 21.48 4.79 -58.99
CA THR A 124 20.18 4.95 -58.31
C THR A 124 19.43 3.65 -58.04
N LYS A 125 19.66 2.58 -58.81
CA LYS A 125 19.03 1.27 -58.54
C LYS A 125 19.64 0.56 -57.31
N LEU A 126 20.93 0.75 -57.05
CA LEU A 126 21.59 0.14 -55.89
C LEU A 126 21.25 0.89 -54.60
N ILE A 127 21.16 2.23 -54.66
CA ILE A 127 20.77 3.08 -53.52
C ILE A 127 19.28 2.91 -53.19
N ALA A 128 18.41 2.76 -54.18
CA ALA A 128 17.00 2.46 -53.95
C ALA A 128 16.80 1.06 -53.34
N ALA A 129 17.58 0.06 -53.77
CA ALA A 129 17.53 -1.29 -53.21
C ALA A 129 18.09 -1.34 -51.78
N THR A 130 19.18 -0.63 -51.47
CA THR A 130 19.68 -0.54 -50.10
C THR A 130 18.79 0.32 -49.20
N ALA A 131 18.15 1.37 -49.71
CA ALA A 131 17.15 2.15 -48.97
C ALA A 131 15.86 1.35 -48.72
N LEU A 132 15.42 0.53 -49.69
CA LEU A 132 14.32 -0.42 -49.50
C LEU A 132 14.69 -1.50 -48.50
N LEU A 133 15.89 -2.07 -48.57
CA LEU A 133 16.39 -3.03 -47.58
C LEU A 133 16.53 -2.38 -46.20
N LEU A 134 17.02 -1.15 -46.08
CA LEU A 134 17.08 -0.43 -44.80
C LEU A 134 15.69 -0.12 -44.27
N SER A 135 14.74 0.31 -45.12
CA SER A 135 13.36 0.55 -44.71
C SER A 135 12.66 -0.74 -44.29
N PHE A 136 12.94 -1.84 -44.98
CA PHE A 136 12.42 -3.17 -44.65
C PHE A 136 13.08 -3.72 -43.39
N SER A 137 14.38 -3.48 -43.18
CA SER A 137 15.08 -3.76 -41.93
C SER A 137 14.59 -2.89 -40.78
N ILE A 138 14.27 -1.61 -40.99
CA ILE A 138 13.70 -0.72 -39.97
C ILE A 138 12.27 -1.17 -39.64
N VAL A 139 11.47 -1.55 -40.63
CA VAL A 139 10.13 -2.12 -40.42
C VAL A 139 10.24 -3.46 -39.69
N ILE A 140 11.16 -4.35 -40.08
CA ILE A 140 11.42 -5.61 -39.39
C ILE A 140 11.93 -5.34 -37.96
N ILE A 141 12.84 -4.40 -37.74
CA ILE A 141 13.32 -4.03 -36.40
C ILE A 141 12.19 -3.41 -35.57
N SER A 142 11.32 -2.59 -36.15
CA SER A 142 10.12 -2.07 -35.47
C SER A 142 9.09 -3.16 -35.17
N TYR A 143 8.95 -4.16 -36.05
CA TYR A 143 8.07 -5.30 -35.86
C TYR A 143 8.64 -6.30 -34.85
N LEU A 144 9.97 -6.47 -34.82
CA LEU A 144 10.70 -7.28 -33.83
C LEU A 144 10.79 -6.58 -32.47
N ASN A 145 10.82 -5.24 -32.43
CA ASN A 145 10.81 -4.44 -31.20
C ASN A 145 9.39 -4.13 -30.68
N GLN A 146 8.33 -4.55 -31.37
CA GLN A 146 6.95 -4.26 -30.96
C GLN A 146 6.53 -5.04 -29.70
N ASP A 147 7.26 -6.10 -29.32
CA ASP A 147 6.93 -6.99 -28.19
C ASP A 147 7.75 -6.74 -26.90
N SER A 148 8.44 -5.61 -26.77
CA SER A 148 9.33 -5.34 -25.61
C SER A 148 8.89 -4.19 -24.71
N GLN A 149 7.62 -3.79 -24.72
CA GLN A 149 7.11 -2.79 -23.78
C GLN A 149 6.19 -3.43 -22.74
N ARG A 150 6.42 -3.06 -21.47
CA ARG A 150 5.52 -3.40 -20.37
C ARG A 150 4.11 -2.93 -20.68
N HIS A 151 3.15 -3.83 -20.52
CA HIS A 151 1.72 -3.55 -20.63
C HIS A 151 1.03 -3.85 -19.30
N ILE A 152 0.22 -2.89 -18.83
CA ILE A 152 -0.57 -3.03 -17.60
C ILE A 152 -2.05 -2.81 -17.95
N GLU A 153 -2.85 -3.86 -17.77
CA GLU A 153 -4.29 -3.87 -18.03
C GLU A 153 -5.06 -3.86 -16.69
N ASN A 154 -6.11 -3.05 -16.58
CA ASN A 154 -7.04 -3.12 -15.44
C ASN A 154 -8.05 -4.24 -15.69
N LEU A 155 -8.05 -5.27 -14.84
CA LEU A 155 -9.05 -6.34 -14.90
C LEU A 155 -10.31 -5.97 -14.12
N THR A 156 -10.16 -5.17 -13.08
CA THR A 156 -11.24 -4.66 -12.24
C THR A 156 -11.03 -3.17 -11.95
N ALA A 157 -12.10 -2.47 -11.54
CA ALA A 157 -12.07 -1.04 -11.24
C ALA A 157 -13.26 -0.60 -10.37
N ASP A 158 -13.94 -1.56 -9.72
CA ASP A 158 -15.17 -1.25 -8.99
C ASP A 158 -14.86 -0.61 -7.63
N PRO A 159 -15.76 0.26 -7.09
CA PRO A 159 -15.52 0.94 -5.84
C PRO A 159 -15.22 0.00 -4.66
N GLY A 160 -14.26 0.40 -3.82
CA GLY A 160 -13.82 -0.38 -2.67
C GLY A 160 -12.51 -1.09 -2.93
N ARG A 161 -12.36 -2.30 -2.40
CA ARG A 161 -11.10 -3.06 -2.53
C ARG A 161 -11.33 -4.44 -3.10
N GLU A 162 -10.69 -4.72 -4.22
CA GLU A 162 -10.68 -6.00 -4.91
C GLU A 162 -9.32 -6.66 -4.67
N LEU A 163 -9.31 -7.74 -3.89
CA LEU A 163 -8.12 -8.33 -3.29
C LEU A 163 -8.04 -9.83 -3.52
N TYR A 164 -6.83 -10.36 -3.34
CA TYR A 164 -6.41 -11.75 -3.48
C TYR A 164 -6.84 -12.38 -4.81
N PRO A 165 -6.33 -11.89 -5.97
CA PRO A 165 -6.69 -12.41 -7.27
C PRO A 165 -6.16 -13.83 -7.46
N ALA A 166 -6.98 -14.69 -8.05
CA ALA A 166 -6.60 -16.02 -8.48
C ALA A 166 -7.26 -16.33 -9.83
N ILE A 167 -6.43 -16.67 -10.82
CA ILE A 167 -6.88 -17.01 -12.17
C ILE A 167 -7.16 -18.50 -12.25
N SER A 168 -8.28 -18.88 -12.87
CA SER A 168 -8.64 -20.27 -13.07
C SER A 168 -7.61 -20.98 -13.96
N PRO A 169 -7.41 -22.31 -13.81
CA PRO A 169 -6.40 -23.04 -14.59
C PRO A 169 -6.54 -22.92 -16.12
N ASN A 170 -7.76 -22.67 -16.61
CA ASN A 170 -8.04 -22.43 -18.04
C ASN A 170 -7.82 -20.97 -18.49
N GLY A 171 -7.42 -20.06 -17.59
CA GLY A 171 -7.17 -18.64 -17.87
C GLY A 171 -8.43 -17.78 -18.07
N LYS A 172 -9.64 -18.32 -17.89
CA LYS A 172 -10.89 -17.64 -18.27
C LYS A 172 -11.59 -16.87 -17.15
N HIS A 173 -11.33 -17.21 -15.89
CA HIS A 173 -12.06 -16.65 -14.76
C HIS A 173 -11.09 -16.10 -13.71
N LEU A 174 -11.41 -14.91 -13.20
CA LEU A 174 -10.71 -14.30 -12.08
C LEU A 174 -11.58 -14.41 -10.82
N ALA A 175 -11.09 -15.14 -9.82
CA ALA A 175 -11.68 -15.18 -8.48
C ALA A 175 -10.95 -14.19 -7.56
N TYR A 176 -11.71 -13.45 -6.74
CA TYR A 176 -11.15 -12.46 -5.82
C TYR A 176 -12.13 -12.14 -4.68
N LEU A 177 -11.61 -11.59 -3.58
CA LEU A 177 -12.41 -10.96 -2.53
C LEU A 177 -12.71 -9.52 -2.92
N TRP A 178 -13.97 -9.11 -2.78
CA TRP A 178 -14.37 -7.70 -2.92
C TRP A 178 -14.91 -7.16 -1.60
N ARG A 179 -14.28 -6.09 -1.11
CA ARG A 179 -14.76 -5.28 0.02
C ARG A 179 -15.43 -4.03 -0.52
N LYS A 180 -16.72 -4.14 -0.78
CA LYS A 180 -17.58 -3.00 -1.08
C LYS A 180 -17.72 -2.10 0.15
N ILE A 181 -17.92 -0.82 -0.08
CA ILE A 181 -18.13 0.15 0.99
C ILE A 181 -19.48 -0.15 1.64
N GLY A 182 -19.49 -0.40 2.95
CA GLY A 182 -20.72 -0.64 3.72
C GLY A 182 -21.26 -2.09 3.68
N GLU A 183 -20.61 -3.01 2.96
CA GLU A 183 -21.06 -4.42 2.85
C GLU A 183 -20.04 -5.42 3.44
N THR A 184 -20.52 -6.63 3.74
CA THR A 184 -19.66 -7.75 4.15
C THR A 184 -18.77 -8.22 2.99
N PRO A 185 -17.44 -8.38 3.21
CA PRO A 185 -16.54 -8.91 2.21
C PRO A 185 -16.93 -10.31 1.73
N ASN A 186 -17.07 -10.49 0.41
CA ASN A 186 -17.41 -11.78 -0.21
C ASN A 186 -16.48 -12.07 -1.39
N LEU A 187 -16.50 -13.33 -1.85
CA LEU A 187 -15.80 -13.75 -3.06
C LEU A 187 -16.66 -13.55 -4.30
N TYR A 188 -16.01 -13.12 -5.37
CA TYR A 188 -16.58 -12.86 -6.68
C TYR A 188 -15.77 -13.57 -7.76
N VAL A 189 -16.44 -13.89 -8.86
CA VAL A 189 -15.82 -14.44 -10.07
C VAL A 189 -16.16 -13.54 -11.25
N LYS A 190 -15.13 -13.00 -11.92
CA LYS A 190 -15.25 -12.25 -13.17
C LYS A 190 -14.87 -13.13 -14.36
N ASP A 191 -15.65 -13.05 -15.43
CA ASP A 191 -15.33 -13.68 -16.72
C ASP A 191 -14.37 -12.78 -17.51
N LEU A 192 -13.19 -13.29 -17.82
CA LEU A 192 -12.15 -12.55 -18.54
C LEU A 192 -12.37 -12.58 -20.07
N GLN A 193 -13.25 -13.45 -20.56
CA GLN A 193 -13.66 -13.48 -21.97
C GLN A 193 -14.80 -12.49 -22.26
N GLN A 194 -15.52 -12.07 -21.21
CA GLN A 194 -16.64 -11.12 -21.28
C GLN A 194 -16.44 -10.02 -20.22
N PRO A 195 -15.40 -9.18 -20.35
CA PRO A 195 -14.97 -8.25 -19.30
C PRO A 195 -15.99 -7.16 -18.95
N ASP A 196 -16.93 -6.88 -19.85
CA ASP A 196 -18.02 -5.91 -19.68
C ASP A 196 -19.14 -6.44 -18.76
N LEU A 197 -19.21 -7.75 -18.51
CA LEU A 197 -20.18 -8.30 -17.58
C LEU A 197 -19.73 -8.08 -16.12
N PRO A 198 -20.68 -7.76 -15.23
CA PRO A 198 -20.37 -7.59 -13.81
C PRO A 198 -19.88 -8.91 -13.20
N ALA A 199 -18.96 -8.80 -12.23
CA ALA A 199 -18.50 -9.96 -11.49
C ALA A 199 -19.64 -10.61 -10.69
N LYS A 200 -19.70 -11.94 -10.70
CA LYS A 200 -20.72 -12.71 -9.99
C LYS A 200 -20.26 -13.04 -8.58
N GLN A 201 -21.04 -12.67 -7.57
CA GLN A 201 -20.83 -13.09 -6.19
C GLN A 201 -21.05 -14.61 -6.06
N ILE A 202 -20.14 -15.29 -5.37
CA ILE A 202 -20.18 -16.76 -5.20
C ILE A 202 -20.24 -17.22 -3.74
N THR A 203 -20.02 -16.32 -2.78
CA THR A 203 -20.20 -16.58 -1.34
C THR A 203 -21.24 -15.63 -0.75
N PHE A 204 -21.97 -16.08 0.26
CA PHE A 204 -23.09 -15.33 0.86
C PHE A 204 -23.12 -15.45 2.39
N SER A 205 -21.98 -15.73 3.02
CA SER A 205 -21.90 -15.90 4.46
C SER A 205 -21.76 -14.55 5.18
N ALA A 206 -22.02 -14.54 6.48
CA ALA A 206 -21.72 -13.39 7.35
C ALA A 206 -20.23 -13.32 7.75
N ASP A 207 -19.43 -14.33 7.35
CA ASP A 207 -17.99 -14.37 7.59
C ASP A 207 -17.25 -13.53 6.54
N ILE A 208 -16.00 -13.19 6.85
CA ILE A 208 -15.07 -12.56 5.91
C ILE A 208 -14.40 -13.67 5.10
N GLU A 209 -14.80 -13.80 3.83
CA GLU A 209 -14.31 -14.83 2.91
C GLU A 209 -13.13 -14.32 2.08
N ALA A 210 -11.95 -14.96 2.17
CA ALA A 210 -10.71 -14.42 1.60
C ALA A 210 -9.76 -15.49 1.02
N SER A 211 -8.73 -15.01 0.32
CA SER A 211 -7.62 -15.81 -0.24
C SER A 211 -8.09 -16.99 -1.12
N PRO A 212 -8.92 -16.75 -2.17
CA PRO A 212 -9.36 -17.83 -3.04
C PRO A 212 -8.17 -18.45 -3.78
N THR A 213 -8.20 -19.77 -3.94
CA THR A 213 -7.27 -20.51 -4.80
C THR A 213 -8.02 -21.61 -5.54
N TRP A 214 -7.77 -21.77 -6.84
CA TRP A 214 -8.49 -22.72 -7.68
C TRP A 214 -7.99 -24.14 -7.47
N SER A 215 -8.89 -25.12 -7.53
CA SER A 215 -8.50 -26.51 -7.73
C SER A 215 -7.78 -26.66 -9.07
N LYS A 216 -6.90 -27.67 -9.19
CA LYS A 216 -6.20 -27.96 -10.43
C LYS A 216 -7.13 -28.17 -11.64
N GLY A 217 -8.31 -28.74 -11.40
CA GLY A 217 -9.34 -28.94 -12.43
C GLY A 217 -10.19 -27.70 -12.75
N GLY A 218 -10.11 -26.64 -11.94
CA GLY A 218 -10.92 -25.42 -12.10
C GLY A 218 -12.40 -25.59 -11.75
N ASP A 219 -12.80 -26.72 -11.16
CA ASP A 219 -14.18 -27.06 -10.79
C ASP A 219 -14.58 -26.57 -9.38
N SER A 220 -13.57 -26.26 -8.56
CA SER A 220 -13.73 -25.87 -7.16
C SER A 220 -12.81 -24.71 -6.79
N LEU A 221 -13.19 -23.96 -5.76
CA LEU A 221 -12.35 -22.96 -5.09
C LEU A 221 -12.06 -23.39 -3.65
N PHE A 222 -10.83 -23.22 -3.20
CA PHE A 222 -10.47 -23.23 -1.79
C PHE A 222 -10.35 -21.80 -1.27
N TYR A 223 -10.84 -21.53 -0.07
CA TYR A 223 -10.76 -20.19 0.54
C TYR A 223 -10.82 -20.26 2.07
N THR A 224 -10.53 -19.14 2.73
CA THR A 224 -10.64 -19.00 4.19
C THR A 224 -11.91 -18.25 4.58
N SER A 225 -12.65 -18.78 5.55
CA SER A 225 -13.88 -18.22 6.14
C SER A 225 -13.65 -17.85 7.59
N ARG A 226 -13.65 -16.55 7.91
CA ARG A 226 -13.33 -16.05 9.25
C ARG A 226 -14.45 -15.18 9.81
N SER A 227 -14.83 -15.44 11.06
CA SER A 227 -15.81 -14.60 11.77
C SER A 227 -15.25 -13.20 12.03
N TRP A 228 -16.12 -12.19 12.11
CA TRP A 228 -15.72 -10.78 12.28
C TRP A 228 -14.95 -10.53 13.60
N ASP A 229 -15.34 -11.23 14.66
CA ASP A 229 -14.74 -11.20 16.00
C ASP A 229 -13.46 -12.05 16.10
N ASN A 230 -13.11 -12.75 15.02
CA ASN A 230 -11.96 -13.65 14.91
C ASN A 230 -12.01 -14.87 15.84
N SER A 231 -13.18 -15.22 16.40
CA SER A 231 -13.35 -16.42 17.22
C SER A 231 -13.27 -17.71 16.40
N ARG A 232 -13.56 -17.66 15.09
CA ARG A 232 -13.54 -18.80 14.18
C ARG A 232 -12.80 -18.49 12.88
N CYS A 233 -12.06 -19.48 12.40
CA CYS A 233 -11.46 -19.51 11.06
C CYS A 233 -11.57 -20.93 10.49
N GLN A 234 -12.07 -21.07 9.26
CA GLN A 234 -12.19 -22.35 8.55
C GLN A 234 -11.60 -22.27 7.14
N VAL A 235 -11.01 -23.37 6.68
CA VAL A 235 -10.64 -23.60 5.29
C VAL A 235 -11.77 -24.35 4.59
N ILE A 236 -12.25 -23.82 3.49
CA ILE A 236 -13.45 -24.26 2.79
C ILE A 236 -13.12 -24.66 1.37
N ARG A 237 -13.74 -25.73 0.87
CA ARG A 237 -13.88 -26.04 -0.55
C ARG A 237 -15.29 -25.70 -1.02
N LEU A 238 -15.40 -24.95 -2.11
CA LEU A 238 -16.67 -24.64 -2.78
C LEU A 238 -16.66 -25.27 -4.17
N SER A 239 -17.61 -26.18 -4.42
CA SER A 239 -17.89 -26.67 -5.77
C SER A 239 -18.71 -25.62 -6.53
N LEU A 240 -18.19 -25.14 -7.66
CA LEU A 240 -18.85 -24.09 -8.44
C LEU A 240 -20.07 -24.60 -9.21
N ALA A 241 -20.03 -25.86 -9.67
CA ALA A 241 -21.14 -26.46 -10.40
C ALA A 241 -22.36 -26.74 -9.49
N LYS A 242 -22.11 -27.17 -8.25
CA LYS A 242 -23.17 -27.55 -7.29
C LYS A 242 -23.50 -26.44 -6.29
N ALA A 243 -22.75 -25.34 -6.29
CA ALA A 243 -22.76 -24.33 -5.22
C ALA A 243 -22.64 -24.94 -3.80
N GLN A 244 -21.90 -26.04 -3.69
CA GLN A 244 -21.82 -26.81 -2.44
C GLN A 244 -20.56 -26.45 -1.65
N ARG A 245 -20.76 -26.05 -0.39
CA ARG A 245 -19.70 -25.72 0.57
C ARG A 245 -19.31 -26.95 1.39
N GLN A 246 -18.00 -27.21 1.51
CA GLN A 246 -17.43 -28.25 2.37
C GLN A 246 -16.33 -27.65 3.25
N VAL A 247 -16.43 -27.86 4.57
CA VAL A 247 -15.36 -27.49 5.51
C VAL A 247 -14.27 -28.55 5.47
N LEU A 248 -13.02 -28.14 5.22
CA LEU A 248 -11.86 -29.04 5.18
C LEU A 248 -11.10 -29.07 6.51
N ALA A 249 -10.91 -27.90 7.12
CA ALA A 249 -10.15 -27.76 8.37
C ALA A 249 -10.48 -26.43 9.06
N ASN A 250 -10.06 -26.29 10.32
CA ASN A 250 -9.95 -24.98 10.96
C ASN A 250 -8.65 -24.29 10.51
N CYS A 251 -8.59 -22.95 10.56
CA CYS A 251 -7.37 -22.17 10.30
C CYS A 251 -7.01 -21.27 11.50
N ALA A 252 -5.89 -20.56 11.42
CA ALA A 252 -5.47 -19.66 12.48
C ALA A 252 -6.40 -18.45 12.65
N THR A 253 -6.81 -18.18 13.89
CA THR A 253 -7.75 -17.10 14.25
C THR A 253 -7.02 -15.79 14.56
N LYS A 254 -5.85 -15.86 15.20
CA LYS A 254 -5.07 -14.69 15.62
C LYS A 254 -4.35 -13.99 14.46
N VAL A 255 -3.96 -14.73 13.43
CA VAL A 255 -3.27 -14.21 12.24
C VAL A 255 -4.12 -14.39 10.99
N LYS A 256 -3.79 -13.67 9.91
CA LYS A 256 -4.41 -13.93 8.61
C LYS A 256 -3.96 -15.29 8.11
N ALA A 257 -4.90 -16.15 7.73
CA ALA A 257 -4.58 -17.43 7.13
C ALA A 257 -4.25 -17.27 5.63
N GLU A 258 -3.14 -17.87 5.22
CA GLU A 258 -2.72 -17.98 3.83
C GLU A 258 -3.01 -19.41 3.32
N LEU A 259 -3.19 -19.56 2.01
CA LEU A 259 -3.43 -20.83 1.32
C LEU A 259 -2.46 -20.99 0.15
N ALA A 260 -1.99 -22.21 -0.09
CA ALA A 260 -1.25 -22.57 -1.30
C ALA A 260 -1.57 -24.01 -1.70
N LEU A 261 -1.73 -24.27 -3.00
CA LEU A 261 -1.97 -25.60 -3.55
C LEU A 261 -0.67 -26.12 -4.20
N SER A 262 -0.34 -27.39 -4.00
CA SER A 262 0.76 -28.04 -4.72
C SER A 262 0.51 -28.02 -6.23
N SER A 263 1.57 -28.06 -7.05
CA SER A 263 1.43 -28.10 -8.51
C SER A 263 0.74 -29.39 -8.98
N LYS A 264 0.87 -30.47 -8.21
CA LYS A 264 0.11 -31.71 -8.38
C LYS A 264 -1.38 -31.56 -8.07
N GLY A 265 -1.77 -30.63 -7.20
CA GLY A 265 -3.16 -30.39 -6.79
C GLY A 265 -3.67 -31.31 -5.68
N ASP A 266 -2.78 -32.05 -5.05
CA ASP A 266 -3.05 -33.08 -4.05
C ASP A 266 -2.77 -32.64 -2.61
N ILE A 267 -2.03 -31.56 -2.40
CA ILE A 267 -1.70 -31.02 -1.08
C ILE A 267 -2.15 -29.57 -0.99
N LEU A 268 -2.97 -29.27 0.01
CA LEU A 268 -3.34 -27.91 0.40
C LEU A 268 -2.51 -27.49 1.61
N ALA A 269 -1.65 -26.49 1.45
CA ALA A 269 -0.95 -25.82 2.54
C ALA A 269 -1.78 -24.65 3.06
N PHE A 270 -1.85 -24.48 4.38
CA PHE A 270 -2.55 -23.37 5.00
C PHE A 270 -2.05 -23.02 6.41
N THR A 271 -2.31 -21.78 6.84
CA THR A 271 -1.96 -21.34 8.20
C THR A 271 -2.95 -21.88 9.23
N HIS A 272 -2.47 -22.66 10.20
CA HIS A 272 -3.29 -23.28 11.24
C HIS A 272 -2.57 -23.33 12.59
N HIS A 273 -3.30 -23.69 13.65
CA HIS A 273 -2.80 -23.94 14.99
C HIS A 273 -3.75 -24.93 15.68
N THR A 274 -3.26 -25.64 16.69
CA THR A 274 -4.09 -26.56 17.51
C THR A 274 -4.01 -26.15 18.98
N ASN A 275 -4.88 -26.71 19.82
CA ASN A 275 -4.79 -26.47 21.27
C ASN A 275 -3.45 -26.96 21.85
N ALA A 276 -2.90 -28.05 21.32
CA ALA A 276 -1.59 -28.56 21.71
C ALA A 276 -0.42 -27.74 21.15
N GLN A 277 -0.66 -27.02 20.04
CA GLN A 277 0.33 -26.19 19.35
C GLN A 277 -0.27 -24.83 19.02
N PRO A 278 -0.40 -23.92 20.00
CA PRO A 278 -1.21 -22.71 19.89
C PRO A 278 -0.57 -21.63 19.01
N LEU A 279 0.73 -21.74 18.71
CA LEU A 279 1.41 -20.85 17.78
C LEU A 279 1.05 -21.20 16.32
N PRO A 280 0.57 -20.23 15.53
CA PRO A 280 0.30 -20.42 14.11
C PRO A 280 1.51 -21.00 13.36
N GLY A 281 1.23 -21.86 12.39
CA GLY A 281 2.24 -22.47 11.54
C GLY A 281 1.65 -22.91 10.20
N ILE A 282 2.50 -23.46 9.34
CA ILE A 282 2.13 -24.03 8.05
C ILE A 282 1.70 -25.48 8.27
N TYR A 283 0.51 -25.85 7.78
CA TYR A 283 -0.01 -27.21 7.82
C TYR A 283 -0.32 -27.70 6.41
N PHE A 284 -0.10 -28.99 6.16
CA PHE A 284 -0.45 -29.66 4.91
C PHE A 284 -1.65 -30.58 5.12
N LEU A 285 -2.58 -30.55 4.17
CA LEU A 285 -3.71 -31.48 4.09
C LEU A 285 -3.66 -32.20 2.74
N ASN A 286 -3.67 -33.53 2.77
CA ASN A 286 -3.79 -34.38 1.59
C ASN A 286 -5.25 -34.37 1.10
N LEU A 287 -5.49 -33.87 -0.10
CA LEU A 287 -6.81 -33.74 -0.71
C LEU A 287 -7.32 -35.02 -1.37
N ASN A 288 -6.45 -36.02 -1.58
CA ASN A 288 -6.84 -37.32 -2.15
C ASN A 288 -7.43 -38.27 -1.09
N ASP A 289 -7.24 -37.98 0.19
CA ASP A 289 -7.80 -38.75 1.29
C ASP A 289 -8.80 -37.89 2.07
N ASN A 290 -10.10 -38.19 1.90
CA ASN A 290 -11.19 -37.49 2.60
C ASN A 290 -11.14 -37.64 4.13
N LYS A 291 -10.33 -38.55 4.67
CA LYS A 291 -10.11 -38.74 6.12
C LYS A 291 -8.79 -38.11 6.62
N ALA A 292 -7.98 -37.57 5.72
CA ALA A 292 -6.72 -36.95 6.10
C ALA A 292 -6.96 -35.78 7.06
N LYS A 293 -6.08 -35.68 8.06
CA LYS A 293 -6.06 -34.55 8.98
C LYS A 293 -4.89 -33.64 8.63
N PRO A 294 -5.01 -32.32 8.86
CA PRO A 294 -3.91 -31.39 8.66
C PRO A 294 -2.70 -31.78 9.51
N GLN A 295 -1.51 -31.85 8.90
CA GLN A 295 -0.25 -32.14 9.56
C GLN A 295 0.63 -30.89 9.57
N ARG A 296 1.22 -30.57 10.72
CA ARG A 296 2.10 -29.40 10.83
C ARG A 296 3.38 -29.65 10.06
N PHE A 297 3.73 -28.72 9.18
CA PHE A 297 4.98 -28.70 8.43
C PHE A 297 6.01 -27.79 9.12
N SER A 298 5.59 -26.59 9.52
CA SER A 298 6.52 -25.60 10.06
C SER A 298 7.00 -25.91 11.48
N CYS A 299 8.14 -25.33 11.86
CA CYS A 299 8.67 -25.36 13.22
C CYS A 299 7.59 -24.99 14.26
N TYR A 300 7.59 -25.70 15.40
CA TYR A 300 6.73 -25.41 16.56
C TYR A 300 7.51 -25.03 17.82
N GLN A 301 8.62 -25.71 18.10
CA GLN A 301 9.35 -25.58 19.35
C GLN A 301 10.64 -24.79 19.16
N ALA A 302 10.91 -23.85 20.06
CA ALA A 302 12.09 -22.97 20.04
C ALA A 302 12.27 -22.16 18.73
N CYS A 303 11.18 -21.92 17.99
CA CYS A 303 11.22 -21.11 16.78
C CYS A 303 11.31 -19.64 17.19
N GLN A 304 12.40 -18.99 16.80
CA GLN A 304 12.63 -17.55 17.01
C GLN A 304 12.06 -16.72 15.84
N TYR A 305 11.04 -17.20 15.14
CA TYR A 305 10.46 -16.55 13.97
C TYR A 305 9.01 -16.99 13.74
N GLN A 306 8.30 -16.25 12.91
CA GLN A 306 6.96 -16.55 12.41
C GLN A 306 6.99 -16.72 10.89
N ASP A 307 6.51 -17.86 10.40
CA ASP A 307 6.21 -18.06 8.98
C ASP A 307 4.89 -17.35 8.64
N ARG A 308 4.83 -16.64 7.50
CA ARG A 308 3.64 -15.87 7.10
C ARG A 308 2.99 -16.38 5.82
N ARG A 309 3.68 -16.19 4.69
CA ARG A 309 3.22 -16.55 3.35
C ARG A 309 4.10 -17.62 2.78
N PHE A 310 3.52 -18.46 1.93
CA PHE A 310 4.23 -19.57 1.33
C PHE A 310 3.66 -19.95 -0.03
N ALA A 311 4.50 -20.51 -0.90
CA ALA A 311 4.11 -21.01 -2.21
C ALA A 311 4.98 -22.21 -2.61
N PHE A 312 4.35 -23.22 -3.20
CA PHE A 312 5.04 -24.40 -3.75
C PHE A 312 5.75 -24.05 -5.05
N SER A 313 6.96 -24.58 -5.24
CA SER A 313 7.66 -24.50 -6.52
C SER A 313 6.90 -25.27 -7.60
N PRO A 314 7.09 -24.95 -8.89
CA PRO A 314 6.34 -25.61 -9.98
C PRO A 314 6.51 -27.14 -10.01
N ASN A 315 7.63 -27.66 -9.51
CA ASN A 315 7.96 -29.09 -9.41
C ASN A 315 7.64 -29.72 -8.05
N ASP A 316 7.07 -28.99 -7.08
CA ASP A 316 6.81 -29.44 -5.71
C ASP A 316 8.07 -29.97 -4.96
N ASP A 317 9.27 -29.51 -5.33
CA ASP A 317 10.51 -29.85 -4.61
C ASP A 317 10.81 -28.86 -3.47
N TYR A 318 10.32 -27.62 -3.57
CA TYR A 318 10.57 -26.56 -2.60
C TYR A 318 9.30 -25.84 -2.16
N LEU A 319 9.34 -25.30 -0.94
CA LEU A 319 8.40 -24.30 -0.45
C LEU A 319 9.14 -22.97 -0.22
N ALA A 320 8.73 -21.93 -0.95
CA ALA A 320 9.14 -20.57 -0.63
C ALA A 320 8.30 -20.08 0.56
N VAL A 321 8.94 -19.52 1.59
CA VAL A 321 8.29 -19.07 2.82
C VAL A 321 8.82 -17.70 3.22
N THR A 322 7.94 -16.82 3.69
CA THR A 322 8.34 -15.55 4.31
C THR A 322 8.39 -15.67 5.82
N ARG A 323 9.48 -15.18 6.41
CA ARG A 323 9.73 -15.22 7.86
C ARG A 323 10.03 -13.84 8.41
N ARG A 324 9.56 -13.59 9.63
CA ARG A 324 9.92 -12.40 10.43
C ARG A 324 10.00 -12.76 11.91
N VAL A 325 10.73 -11.96 12.68
CA VAL A 325 10.67 -11.98 14.16
C VAL A 325 9.67 -10.92 14.62
N GLU A 326 9.85 -9.69 14.16
CA GLU A 326 8.99 -8.53 14.38
C GLU A 326 8.60 -7.91 13.02
N LYS A 327 7.62 -7.02 12.97
CA LYS A 327 7.07 -6.40 11.75
C LYS A 327 8.10 -5.61 10.93
N LEU A 328 9.18 -5.09 11.51
CA LEU A 328 10.15 -4.23 10.79
C LEU A 328 10.99 -4.96 9.73
N VAL A 329 11.23 -6.27 9.88
CA VAL A 329 12.06 -7.04 8.96
C VAL A 329 11.44 -8.39 8.64
N GLU A 330 11.20 -8.65 7.36
CA GLU A 330 10.71 -9.93 6.83
C GLU A 330 11.63 -10.38 5.70
N ASN A 331 11.88 -11.68 5.53
CA ASN A 331 12.71 -12.17 4.43
C ASN A 331 12.15 -13.47 3.85
N ILE A 332 12.60 -13.82 2.64
CA ILE A 332 12.22 -15.05 1.94
C ILE A 332 13.23 -16.14 2.23
N PHE A 333 12.71 -17.31 2.55
CA PHE A 333 13.44 -18.55 2.79
C PHE A 333 12.92 -19.61 1.82
N LEU A 334 13.83 -20.43 1.32
CA LEU A 334 13.54 -21.63 0.55
C LEU A 334 13.65 -22.83 1.48
N ILE A 335 12.66 -23.72 1.46
CA ILE A 335 12.66 -24.96 2.25
C ILE A 335 12.60 -26.12 1.27
N ASP A 336 13.56 -27.04 1.33
CA ASP A 336 13.52 -28.30 0.60
C ASP A 336 12.46 -29.21 1.23
N LEU A 337 11.48 -29.65 0.44
CA LEU A 337 10.35 -30.43 0.94
C LEU A 337 10.74 -31.87 1.33
N LYS A 338 11.88 -32.38 0.82
CA LYS A 338 12.38 -33.73 1.12
C LYS A 338 13.30 -33.71 2.34
N THR A 339 14.30 -32.83 2.36
CA THR A 339 15.31 -32.79 3.43
C THR A 339 14.91 -31.92 4.61
N GLN A 340 13.95 -31.00 4.42
CA GLN A 340 13.58 -29.94 5.36
C GLN A 340 14.66 -28.87 5.57
N ASP A 341 15.73 -28.87 4.75
CA ASP A 341 16.77 -27.86 4.83
C ASP A 341 16.21 -26.50 4.44
N SER A 342 16.57 -25.47 5.21
CA SER A 342 16.11 -24.10 4.99
C SER A 342 17.26 -23.17 4.63
N GLN A 343 17.08 -22.44 3.53
CA GLN A 343 18.05 -21.47 3.02
C GLN A 343 17.42 -20.08 2.91
N GLN A 344 18.06 -19.05 3.47
CA GLN A 344 17.63 -17.67 3.28
C GLN A 344 18.03 -17.16 1.89
N LEU A 345 17.09 -16.49 1.22
CA LEU A 345 17.25 -15.91 -0.13
C LEU A 345 17.42 -14.39 -0.10
N THR A 346 16.67 -13.67 0.75
CA THR A 346 16.68 -12.20 0.79
C THR A 346 17.14 -11.66 2.14
N PHE A 347 17.59 -10.41 2.18
CA PHE A 347 18.04 -9.74 3.41
C PHE A 347 17.54 -8.30 3.48
N GLY A 348 16.91 -7.93 4.60
CA GLY A 348 16.43 -6.57 4.85
C GLY A 348 15.20 -6.19 4.01
N GLU A 349 14.41 -7.16 3.53
CA GLU A 349 13.09 -6.82 3.04
C GLU A 349 12.23 -6.31 4.21
N ALA A 350 11.37 -5.33 3.93
CA ALA A 350 10.52 -4.70 4.93
C ALA A 350 9.28 -5.57 5.20
N ASP A 351 8.06 -5.13 4.87
CA ASP A 351 6.85 -5.98 4.96
C ASP A 351 6.54 -6.57 3.59
N ILE A 352 6.87 -7.86 3.39
CA ILE A 352 6.55 -8.58 2.15
C ILE A 352 5.02 -8.70 2.05
N LYS A 353 4.43 -8.33 0.91
CA LYS A 353 2.97 -8.32 0.70
C LYS A 353 2.46 -9.49 -0.11
N GLY A 354 3.33 -10.32 -0.68
CA GLY A 354 2.95 -11.50 -1.45
C GLY A 354 4.12 -12.02 -2.26
N LEU A 355 4.10 -13.31 -2.58
CA LEU A 355 5.11 -13.97 -3.40
C LEU A 355 4.45 -15.06 -4.25
N VAL A 356 5.01 -15.29 -5.42
CA VAL A 356 4.64 -16.39 -6.32
C VAL A 356 5.88 -16.89 -7.03
N TRP A 357 5.91 -18.18 -7.35
CA TRP A 357 6.98 -18.73 -8.15
C TRP A 357 6.88 -18.27 -9.59
N HIS A 358 8.03 -17.98 -10.19
CA HIS A 358 8.11 -17.84 -11.63
C HIS A 358 7.83 -19.21 -12.28
N PRO A 359 7.09 -19.30 -13.41
CA PRO A 359 6.75 -20.58 -14.03
C PRO A 359 7.96 -21.45 -14.41
N SER A 360 9.13 -20.86 -14.70
CA SER A 360 10.36 -21.62 -14.97
C SER A 360 10.96 -22.31 -13.73
N GLY A 361 10.57 -21.90 -12.52
CA GLY A 361 11.09 -22.43 -11.25
C GLY A 361 12.46 -21.90 -10.85
N ASP A 362 13.08 -21.01 -11.63
CA ASP A 362 14.42 -20.44 -11.34
C ASP A 362 14.39 -19.19 -10.45
N SER A 363 13.21 -18.63 -10.18
CA SER A 363 13.03 -17.36 -9.49
C SER A 363 11.68 -17.24 -8.82
N ILE A 364 11.57 -16.29 -7.89
CA ILE A 364 10.35 -15.93 -7.18
C ILE A 364 10.06 -14.45 -7.46
N VAL A 365 8.83 -14.15 -7.88
CA VAL A 365 8.35 -12.77 -7.95
C VAL A 365 7.60 -12.45 -6.66
N PHE A 366 7.98 -11.36 -6.02
CA PHE A 366 7.40 -10.94 -4.76
C PHE A 366 7.13 -9.45 -4.74
N SER A 367 6.35 -9.04 -3.74
CA SER A 367 6.05 -7.65 -3.46
C SER A 367 6.51 -7.30 -2.06
N ALA A 368 7.08 -6.12 -1.87
CA ALA A 368 7.44 -5.61 -0.55
C ALA A 368 7.00 -4.15 -0.41
N GLU A 369 6.53 -3.79 0.79
CA GLU A 369 6.24 -2.42 1.18
C GLU A 369 7.48 -1.84 1.85
N LYS A 370 8.22 -1.00 1.13
CA LYS A 370 9.38 -0.27 1.63
C LYS A 370 9.02 1.20 1.70
N SER A 371 9.10 1.80 2.89
CA SER A 371 8.84 3.23 3.07
C SER A 371 7.44 3.67 2.58
N ASP A 372 6.40 2.89 2.96
CA ASP A 372 4.99 3.02 2.54
C ASP A 372 4.73 2.84 1.04
N THR A 373 5.74 2.49 0.25
CA THR A 373 5.58 2.22 -1.18
C THR A 373 5.63 0.72 -1.42
N ARG A 374 4.56 0.18 -2.01
CA ARG A 374 4.54 -1.21 -2.46
C ARG A 374 5.13 -1.34 -3.85
N GLN A 375 6.08 -2.24 -3.99
CA GLN A 375 6.87 -2.44 -5.20
C GLN A 375 7.02 -3.93 -5.48
N GLY A 376 7.15 -4.28 -6.77
CA GLY A 376 7.43 -5.63 -7.23
C GLY A 376 8.93 -5.89 -7.40
N TYR A 377 9.36 -7.11 -7.10
CA TYR A 377 10.73 -7.57 -7.19
C TYR A 377 10.76 -9.01 -7.70
N ARG A 378 11.87 -9.42 -8.32
CA ARG A 378 12.18 -10.81 -8.69
C ARG A 378 13.48 -11.21 -8.03
N VAL A 379 13.50 -12.33 -7.31
CA VAL A 379 14.71 -12.93 -6.75
C VAL A 379 15.04 -14.23 -7.49
N PHE A 380 16.25 -14.33 -8.01
CA PHE A 380 16.75 -15.53 -8.68
C PHE A 380 17.31 -16.52 -7.66
N ILE A 381 16.96 -17.79 -7.78
CA ILE A 381 17.28 -18.80 -6.76
C ILE A 381 18.77 -19.13 -6.74
N LYS A 382 19.39 -19.26 -7.92
CA LYS A 382 20.77 -19.75 -8.06
C LYS A 382 21.82 -18.79 -7.49
N ASP A 383 21.71 -17.51 -7.81
CA ASP A 383 22.69 -16.47 -7.43
C ASP A 383 22.16 -15.50 -6.37
N LYS A 384 20.88 -15.62 -5.98
CA LYS A 384 20.19 -14.75 -5.01
C LYS A 384 20.14 -13.28 -5.42
N HIS A 385 20.32 -13.00 -6.71
CA HIS A 385 20.22 -11.64 -7.23
C HIS A 385 18.76 -11.18 -7.22
N ILE A 386 18.55 -9.91 -6.87
CA ILE A 386 17.22 -9.28 -6.82
C ILE A 386 17.15 -8.16 -7.84
N THR A 387 16.13 -8.18 -8.69
CA THR A 387 15.80 -7.10 -9.64
C THR A 387 14.47 -6.46 -9.27
N GLU A 388 14.38 -5.13 -9.33
CA GLU A 388 13.14 -4.41 -9.14
C GLU A 388 12.31 -4.43 -10.44
N LEU A 389 11.01 -4.73 -10.32
CA LEU A 389 10.09 -4.66 -11.46
C LEU A 389 9.67 -3.23 -11.78
N ALA A 390 9.92 -2.25 -10.91
CA ALA A 390 9.50 -0.85 -11.07
C ALA A 390 7.98 -0.70 -11.35
N VAL A 391 7.16 -1.55 -10.71
CA VAL A 391 5.69 -1.49 -10.76
C VAL A 391 5.18 -1.03 -9.40
N THR A 392 4.80 0.24 -9.31
CA THR A 392 4.28 0.82 -8.06
C THR A 392 2.89 0.28 -7.71
N GLY A 393 2.62 0.13 -6.42
CA GLY A 393 1.40 -0.45 -5.88
C GLY A 393 1.34 -1.97 -5.96
N PHE A 394 2.32 -2.64 -6.57
CA PHE A 394 2.31 -4.08 -6.81
C PHE A 394 2.24 -4.88 -5.51
N SER A 395 1.18 -5.67 -5.32
CA SER A 395 0.98 -6.51 -4.13
C SER A 395 0.30 -7.83 -4.47
N TYR A 396 0.58 -8.89 -3.69
CA TYR A 396 -0.11 -10.20 -3.82
C TYR A 396 -0.17 -10.71 -5.27
N PRO A 397 0.99 -10.89 -5.94
CA PRO A 397 1.01 -11.40 -7.30
C PRO A 397 0.48 -12.83 -7.39
N ASN A 398 -0.12 -13.16 -8.53
CA ASN A 398 -0.53 -14.50 -8.93
C ASN A 398 -0.21 -14.71 -10.42
N THR A 399 0.13 -15.93 -10.81
CA THR A 399 0.48 -16.29 -12.18
C THR A 399 -0.77 -16.43 -13.06
N VAL A 400 -0.65 -16.04 -14.32
CA VAL A 400 -1.65 -16.36 -15.34
C VAL A 400 -1.23 -17.65 -16.05
N PRO A 401 -2.05 -18.72 -16.03
CA PRO A 401 -1.70 -20.00 -16.64
C PRO A 401 -1.32 -19.90 -18.13
N ASN A 402 -0.33 -20.70 -18.56
CA ASN A 402 0.17 -20.75 -19.93
C ASN A 402 0.72 -19.42 -20.47
N SER A 403 1.12 -18.51 -19.58
CA SER A 403 1.76 -17.25 -19.94
C SER A 403 2.78 -16.85 -18.86
N LEU A 404 3.55 -15.81 -19.12
CA LEU A 404 4.42 -15.18 -18.11
C LEU A 404 3.77 -13.94 -17.47
N ASP A 405 2.51 -13.68 -17.82
CA ASP A 405 1.76 -12.58 -17.22
C ASP A 405 1.45 -12.86 -15.75
N MET A 406 1.26 -11.77 -15.01
CA MET A 406 0.88 -11.82 -13.61
C MET A 406 -0.33 -10.95 -13.35
N VAL A 407 -1.19 -11.38 -12.42
CA VAL A 407 -2.22 -10.52 -11.85
C VAL A 407 -1.85 -10.11 -10.43
N TYR A 408 -2.19 -8.88 -10.05
CA TYR A 408 -1.74 -8.31 -8.79
C TYR A 408 -2.71 -7.23 -8.29
N HIS A 409 -2.63 -6.87 -7.01
CA HIS A 409 -3.34 -5.70 -6.48
C HIS A 409 -2.56 -4.45 -6.83
N HIS A 410 -3.23 -3.44 -7.35
CA HIS A 410 -2.68 -2.10 -7.35
C HIS A 410 -3.09 -1.37 -6.07
N TRP A 411 -2.22 -1.41 -5.06
CA TRP A 411 -2.47 -0.84 -3.74
C TRP A 411 -1.57 0.37 -3.47
N GLN A 412 -2.18 1.55 -3.40
CA GLN A 412 -1.50 2.77 -2.99
C GLN A 412 -2.30 3.47 -1.89
N VAL A 413 -1.66 3.70 -0.74
CA VAL A 413 -2.24 4.44 0.38
C VAL A 413 -1.20 5.41 0.88
N LYS A 414 -1.59 6.66 1.04
CA LYS A 414 -0.77 7.68 1.69
C LYS A 414 -1.35 7.97 3.06
N SER A 415 -0.47 8.16 4.03
CA SER A 415 -0.85 8.66 5.34
C SER A 415 -0.43 10.11 5.51
N HIS A 416 -1.22 10.87 6.23
CA HIS A 416 -0.95 12.25 6.61
C HIS A 416 -1.11 12.38 8.13
N LEU A 417 -0.59 13.47 8.69
CA LEU A 417 -0.91 13.82 10.08
C LEU A 417 -2.13 14.70 10.10
N SER A 418 -3.05 14.39 11.02
CA SER A 418 -4.24 15.17 11.30
C SER A 418 -4.23 15.64 12.75
N SER A 419 -4.91 16.75 13.01
CA SER A 419 -5.19 17.28 14.34
C SER A 419 -6.69 17.27 14.62
N LEU A 420 -7.06 17.10 15.89
CA LEU A 420 -8.42 17.20 16.39
C LEU A 420 -8.43 18.16 17.58
N ALA A 421 -9.17 19.26 17.44
CA ALA A 421 -9.38 20.20 18.54
C ALA A 421 -10.28 19.58 19.60
N LEU A 422 -9.86 19.69 20.86
CA LEU A 422 -10.57 19.14 22.02
C LEU A 422 -11.37 20.27 22.70
N GLY A 423 -12.54 19.95 23.24
CA GLY A 423 -13.32 20.89 24.08
C GLY A 423 -14.20 21.93 23.37
N ASN A 424 -14.45 21.82 22.07
CA ASN A 424 -15.33 22.74 21.34
C ASN A 424 -16.83 22.35 21.47
N GLU A 425 -17.73 23.35 21.53
CA GLU A 425 -19.19 23.14 21.54
C GLU A 425 -19.72 22.50 20.24
N THR A 426 -18.95 22.62 19.15
CA THR A 426 -19.23 21.94 17.88
C THR A 426 -18.52 20.59 17.79
N PRO A 427 -19.15 19.55 17.20
CA PRO A 427 -18.49 18.28 16.92
C PRO A 427 -17.15 18.49 16.19
N ALA A 428 -16.06 18.05 16.82
CA ALA A 428 -14.73 18.21 16.25
C ALA A 428 -14.54 17.26 15.06
N ALA A 429 -14.12 17.80 13.92
CA ALA A 429 -13.66 17.03 12.77
C ALA A 429 -12.13 17.06 12.72
N PRO A 430 -11.46 16.00 12.25
CA PRO A 430 -10.03 16.06 12.01
C PRO A 430 -9.68 17.07 10.92
N PHE A 431 -8.65 17.87 11.15
CA PHE A 431 -8.07 18.76 10.15
C PHE A 431 -6.66 18.28 9.78
N PRO A 432 -6.25 18.39 8.50
CA PRO A 432 -4.91 18.03 8.10
C PRO A 432 -3.89 18.97 8.78
N LEU A 433 -2.88 18.39 9.43
CA LEU A 433 -1.73 19.08 10.00
C LEU A 433 -0.53 19.03 9.06
N LEU A 434 -0.25 17.84 8.50
CA LEU A 434 0.81 17.63 7.51
C LEU A 434 0.33 16.69 6.42
N GLN A 435 0.13 17.21 5.21
CA GLN A 435 -0.34 16.46 4.05
C GLN A 435 0.44 16.87 2.78
N SER A 436 0.92 15.88 2.03
CA SER A 436 1.68 16.12 0.79
C SER A 436 1.66 14.88 -0.12
N LYS A 437 2.55 14.84 -1.12
CA LYS A 437 2.78 13.63 -1.93
C LYS A 437 3.43 12.48 -1.15
N PHE A 438 4.05 12.76 -0.02
CA PHE A 438 4.75 11.83 0.88
C PHE A 438 3.86 11.35 2.03
N SER A 439 4.28 10.28 2.68
CA SER A 439 3.62 9.72 3.86
C SER A 439 4.19 10.28 5.16
N TYR A 440 3.30 10.46 6.14
CA TYR A 440 3.61 10.90 7.49
C TYR A 440 2.88 10.01 8.50
N HIS A 441 3.58 9.49 9.50
CA HIS A 441 2.93 8.66 10.53
C HIS A 441 3.68 8.63 11.86
N SER A 442 3.01 8.07 12.87
CA SER A 442 3.49 7.90 14.25
C SER A 442 4.01 9.21 14.87
N PRO A 443 3.19 10.27 14.95
CA PRO A 443 3.64 11.54 15.49
C PRO A 443 3.85 11.46 17.01
N ASP A 444 4.77 12.28 17.50
CA ASP A 444 4.91 12.59 18.91
C ASP A 444 5.32 14.05 19.13
N HIS A 445 4.98 14.62 20.29
CA HIS A 445 5.14 16.04 20.60
C HIS A 445 6.01 16.25 21.83
N SER A 446 6.89 17.26 21.78
CA SER A 446 7.60 17.75 22.95
C SER A 446 7.16 19.17 23.30
N ALA A 447 6.66 19.34 24.52
CA ALA A 447 6.34 20.66 25.07
C ALA A 447 7.59 21.52 25.27
N LYS A 448 8.73 20.92 25.64
CA LYS A 448 10.00 21.61 25.85
C LYS A 448 10.66 22.04 24.54
N ALA A 449 10.75 21.14 23.56
CA ALA A 449 11.32 21.46 22.25
C ALA A 449 10.37 22.32 21.39
N LYS A 450 9.06 22.30 21.71
CA LYS A 450 7.98 22.93 20.93
C LYS A 450 7.91 22.42 19.49
N GLN A 451 8.19 21.14 19.29
CA GLN A 451 8.23 20.50 17.99
C GLN A 451 7.48 19.17 18.02
N ILE A 452 7.11 18.71 16.83
CA ILE A 452 6.62 17.35 16.61
C ILE A 452 7.72 16.53 15.92
N THR A 453 7.81 15.25 16.29
CA THR A 453 8.59 14.24 15.58
C THR A 453 7.65 13.27 14.89
N PHE A 454 8.05 12.72 13.75
CA PHE A 454 7.26 11.75 13.00
C PHE A 454 8.16 10.96 12.06
N VAL A 455 7.63 9.87 11.51
CA VAL A 455 8.28 9.14 10.41
C VAL A 455 7.77 9.67 9.08
N SER A 456 8.69 9.91 8.14
CA SER A 456 8.33 10.26 6.76
C SER A 456 9.23 9.59 5.74
N ASN A 457 8.67 9.36 4.54
CA ASN A 457 9.38 8.86 3.36
C ASN A 457 9.85 9.96 2.40
N GLU A 458 9.88 11.23 2.84
CA GLU A 458 10.31 12.39 2.05
C GLU A 458 11.69 12.24 1.39
N SER A 459 12.60 11.49 2.03
CA SER A 459 13.95 11.21 1.51
C SER A 459 14.04 9.98 0.59
N GLY A 460 12.91 9.30 0.33
CA GLY A 460 12.85 7.99 -0.33
C GLY A 460 12.96 6.80 0.65
N HIS A 461 13.36 7.05 1.90
CA HIS A 461 13.39 6.07 2.97
C HIS A 461 12.56 6.56 4.16
N HIS A 462 12.01 5.64 4.95
CA HIS A 462 11.50 6.00 6.27
C HIS A 462 12.65 6.54 7.12
N GLU A 463 12.50 7.78 7.55
CA GLU A 463 13.44 8.49 8.42
C GLU A 463 12.67 9.22 9.51
N ILE A 464 13.37 9.65 10.55
CA ILE A 464 12.80 10.52 11.58
C ILE A 464 12.91 11.97 11.11
N TRP A 465 11.80 12.69 11.22
CA TRP A 465 11.66 14.09 10.82
C TRP A 465 11.11 14.91 11.97
N LEU A 466 11.45 16.20 11.94
CA LEU A 466 10.96 17.21 12.86
C LEU A 466 10.12 18.22 12.10
N ALA A 467 9.16 18.83 12.78
CA ALA A 467 8.46 20.02 12.34
C ALA A 467 8.03 20.86 13.55
N ASP A 468 7.68 22.11 13.30
CA ASP A 468 6.98 22.94 14.28
C ASP A 468 5.58 22.38 14.57
N GLN A 469 4.94 22.85 15.65
CA GLN A 469 3.63 22.35 16.09
C GLN A 469 2.50 22.55 15.07
N ASP A 470 2.67 23.47 14.12
CA ASP A 470 1.76 23.74 13.01
C ASP A 470 2.12 22.96 11.72
N GLY A 471 3.16 22.12 11.76
CA GLY A 471 3.71 21.41 10.60
C GLY A 471 4.72 22.22 9.77
N GLY A 472 5.05 23.45 10.16
CA GLY A 472 6.07 24.28 9.53
C GLY A 472 7.50 23.75 9.74
N GLN A 473 8.45 24.36 9.02
CA GLN A 473 9.91 24.16 9.21
C GLN A 473 10.35 22.69 9.27
N ARG A 474 9.86 21.86 8.34
CA ARG A 474 10.18 20.44 8.29
C ARG A 474 11.67 20.20 8.08
N GLN A 475 12.26 19.35 8.92
CA GLN A 475 13.67 19.00 8.85
C GLN A 475 13.88 17.48 9.02
N GLN A 476 14.68 16.89 8.13
CA GLN A 476 15.15 15.53 8.28
C GLN A 476 16.18 15.43 9.43
N LEU A 477 15.92 14.51 10.37
CA LEU A 477 16.79 14.29 11.52
C LEU A 477 17.78 13.13 11.29
N THR A 478 17.33 12.06 10.63
CA THR A 478 18.15 10.84 10.41
C THR A 478 18.36 10.52 8.93
N THR A 479 19.42 9.77 8.62
CA THR A 479 19.74 9.27 7.26
C THR A 479 20.17 7.79 7.31
N LEU A 480 19.36 6.95 7.95
CA LEU A 480 19.67 5.54 8.20
C LEU A 480 19.49 4.64 6.96
N LYS A 481 18.63 5.04 6.01
CA LYS A 481 18.24 4.26 4.83
C LYS A 481 17.73 2.86 5.17
N GLY A 482 17.02 2.75 6.29
CA GLY A 482 16.45 1.51 6.82
C GLY A 482 14.97 1.67 7.16
N GLN A 483 14.35 0.63 7.70
CA GLN A 483 13.01 0.75 8.28
C GLN A 483 13.13 1.34 9.67
N VAL A 484 12.40 2.43 9.94
CA VAL A 484 12.31 3.06 11.27
C VAL A 484 10.84 3.22 11.68
N SER A 485 10.56 3.13 12.97
CA SER A 485 9.20 3.31 13.48
C SER A 485 9.16 3.86 14.90
N PHE A 486 8.01 4.44 15.25
CA PHE A 486 7.63 4.87 16.60
C PHE A 486 8.63 5.84 17.27
N PRO A 487 8.91 7.00 16.67
CA PRO A 487 9.69 8.04 17.34
C PRO A 487 8.94 8.59 18.55
N GLN A 488 9.66 8.82 19.65
CA GLN A 488 9.16 9.38 20.89
C GLN A 488 10.19 10.34 21.48
N TRP A 489 9.75 11.53 21.87
CA TRP A 489 10.56 12.54 22.52
C TRP A 489 10.90 12.15 23.95
N SER A 490 12.11 12.51 24.38
CA SER A 490 12.45 12.57 25.81
C SER A 490 11.70 13.71 26.50
N ASN A 491 11.49 13.57 27.81
CA ASN A 491 10.79 14.58 28.61
C ASN A 491 11.58 15.90 28.68
N ASP A 492 12.90 15.86 28.52
CA ASP A 492 13.79 17.00 28.39
C ASP A 492 13.78 17.69 27.01
N GLY A 493 13.23 17.04 25.98
CA GLY A 493 13.19 17.56 24.61
C GLY A 493 14.53 17.58 23.88
N GLN A 494 15.56 16.87 24.37
CA GLN A 494 16.89 16.84 23.76
C GLN A 494 17.12 15.59 22.88
N HIS A 495 16.33 14.54 23.09
CA HIS A 495 16.54 13.24 22.47
C HIS A 495 15.24 12.66 21.91
N ILE A 496 15.37 11.79 20.92
CA ILE A 496 14.27 10.99 20.38
C ILE A 496 14.69 9.53 20.36
N VAL A 497 13.84 8.65 20.92
CA VAL A 497 13.99 7.19 20.81
C VAL A 497 13.07 6.65 19.72
N PHE A 498 13.52 5.65 18.98
CA PHE A 498 12.74 4.98 17.94
C PHE A 498 13.26 3.55 17.72
N LEU A 499 12.51 2.74 16.98
CA LEU A 499 12.96 1.42 16.52
C LEU A 499 13.56 1.52 15.13
N ALA A 500 14.62 0.74 14.88
CA ALA A 500 15.17 0.52 13.54
C ALA A 500 15.34 -0.98 13.25
N GLY A 501 15.19 -1.38 11.99
CA GLY A 501 15.56 -2.74 11.57
C GLY A 501 17.07 -2.96 11.64
N LYS A 502 17.52 -4.07 12.23
CA LYS A 502 18.93 -4.43 12.29
C LYS A 502 19.37 -5.02 10.96
N LYS A 503 20.45 -4.49 10.38
CA LYS A 503 20.92 -4.88 9.04
C LYS A 503 21.27 -6.38 9.01
N GLN A 504 20.87 -7.05 7.93
CA GLN A 504 21.17 -8.46 7.63
C GLN A 504 20.66 -9.49 8.64
N THR A 505 19.84 -9.10 9.62
CA THR A 505 19.18 -10.02 10.54
C THR A 505 17.66 -9.85 10.42
N LEU A 506 16.87 -10.69 11.12
CA LEU A 506 15.43 -10.48 11.27
C LEU A 506 15.09 -9.62 12.50
N ALA A 507 16.11 -9.09 13.19
CA ALA A 507 15.95 -8.38 14.45
C ALA A 507 15.69 -6.88 14.25
N ASN A 508 15.19 -6.23 15.28
CA ASN A 508 15.16 -4.78 15.38
C ASN A 508 16.01 -4.29 16.58
N GLU A 509 16.31 -3.00 16.58
CA GLU A 509 17.14 -2.35 17.60
C GLU A 509 16.47 -1.06 18.11
N ILE A 510 16.73 -0.72 19.37
CA ILE A 510 16.33 0.56 19.95
C ILE A 510 17.43 1.58 19.65
N VAL A 511 17.03 2.72 19.09
CA VAL A 511 17.93 3.78 18.64
C VAL A 511 17.53 5.09 19.31
N VAL A 512 18.52 5.82 19.82
CA VAL A 512 18.35 7.15 20.40
C VAL A 512 19.15 8.14 19.57
N VAL A 513 18.52 9.25 19.17
CA VAL A 513 19.18 10.36 18.47
C VAL A 513 19.15 11.61 19.34
N ASN A 514 20.30 12.28 19.46
CA ASN A 514 20.37 13.62 20.05
C ASN A 514 19.98 14.64 18.98
N VAL A 515 19.01 15.51 19.29
CA VAL A 515 18.38 16.39 18.29
C VAL A 515 19.33 17.48 17.81
N ALA A 516 20.11 18.06 18.72
CA ALA A 516 21.02 19.16 18.40
C ALA A 516 22.25 18.69 17.60
N THR A 517 22.86 17.57 18.01
CA THR A 517 24.10 17.05 17.39
C THR A 517 23.85 16.06 16.26
N LYS A 518 22.63 15.54 16.12
CA LYS A 518 22.26 14.41 15.25
C LYS A 518 23.04 13.12 15.54
N HIS A 519 23.71 13.04 16.68
CA HIS A 519 24.44 11.85 17.09
C HIS A 519 23.47 10.70 17.39
N ILE A 520 23.75 9.51 16.85
CA ILE A 520 22.91 8.32 16.99
C ILE A 520 23.60 7.30 17.92
N LYS A 521 22.93 6.95 19.03
CA LYS A 521 23.28 5.82 19.90
C LYS A 521 22.35 4.64 19.62
N ARG A 522 22.92 3.44 19.43
CA ARG A 522 22.19 2.17 19.38
C ARG A 522 22.35 1.46 20.70
N LEU A 523 21.26 0.97 21.28
CA LEU A 523 21.32 0.21 22.52
C LEU A 523 21.68 -1.23 22.19
N THR A 524 22.67 -1.77 22.92
CA THR A 524 23.03 -3.18 22.83
C THR A 524 22.13 -3.97 23.78
N THR A 525 21.38 -4.94 23.27
CA THR A 525 20.48 -5.78 24.08
C THR A 525 20.62 -7.26 23.71
N GLN A 526 20.22 -8.16 24.61
CA GLN A 526 20.17 -9.60 24.33
C GLN A 526 18.93 -10.05 23.54
N PHE A 527 18.09 -9.13 23.04
CA PHE A 527 16.81 -9.45 22.43
C PHE A 527 16.81 -9.16 20.93
N ASP A 528 16.13 -9.99 20.14
CA ASP A 528 15.99 -9.79 18.70
C ASP A 528 14.75 -8.96 18.32
N ALA A 529 13.78 -8.81 19.24
CA ALA A 529 12.56 -8.08 18.99
C ALA A 529 12.18 -7.17 20.15
N HIS A 530 11.96 -5.90 19.80
CA HIS A 530 11.50 -4.83 20.66
C HIS A 530 10.22 -4.22 20.08
N PHE A 531 9.34 -3.74 20.94
CA PHE A 531 8.11 -3.03 20.56
C PHE A 531 8.25 -1.54 20.89
N ARG A 532 7.19 -0.76 20.64
CA ARG A 532 7.18 0.71 20.77
C ARG A 532 7.93 1.16 22.03
N PRO A 533 9.09 1.82 21.90
CA PRO A 533 9.87 2.29 23.05
C PRO A 533 9.23 3.55 23.63
N GLN A 534 9.46 3.79 24.92
CA GLN A 534 9.07 5.00 25.65
C GLN A 534 10.22 5.42 26.56
N TRP A 535 10.28 6.69 26.93
CA TRP A 535 11.23 7.14 27.95
C TRP A 535 10.72 6.79 29.34
N SER A 536 11.64 6.52 30.27
CA SER A 536 11.31 6.62 31.69
C SER A 536 11.03 8.09 32.03
N TYR A 537 10.23 8.33 33.07
CA TYR A 537 9.83 9.68 33.47
C TYR A 537 11.02 10.62 33.75
N ASP A 538 12.14 10.06 34.21
CA ASP A 538 13.38 10.76 34.54
C ASP A 538 14.40 10.83 33.39
N ASP A 539 14.06 10.38 32.18
CA ASP A 539 14.91 10.29 30.99
C ASP A 539 16.20 9.44 31.15
N SER A 540 16.36 8.68 32.24
CA SER A 540 17.58 7.89 32.48
C SER A 540 17.57 6.51 31.79
N ALA A 541 16.41 6.04 31.33
CA ALA A 541 16.23 4.75 30.68
C ALA A 541 15.16 4.77 29.59
N ILE A 542 15.15 3.72 28.77
CA ILE A 542 14.07 3.41 27.83
C ILE A 542 13.24 2.26 28.39
N ILE A 543 11.92 2.42 28.44
CA ILE A 543 10.97 1.38 28.74
C ILE A 543 10.43 0.82 27.42
N ALA A 544 10.64 -0.47 27.18
CA ALA A 544 10.14 -1.12 25.98
C ALA A 544 9.81 -2.59 26.28
N VAL A 545 8.81 -3.13 25.57
CA VAL A 545 8.60 -4.57 25.56
C VAL A 545 9.68 -5.21 24.71
N ALA A 546 10.28 -6.29 25.20
CA ALA A 546 11.21 -7.12 24.45
C ALA A 546 10.74 -8.57 24.43
N SER A 547 11.10 -9.28 23.37
CA SER A 547 10.67 -10.66 23.16
C SER A 547 11.80 -11.65 23.39
N SER A 548 11.52 -12.69 24.18
CA SER A 548 12.40 -13.83 24.41
C SER A 548 11.57 -15.10 24.48
N ASN A 549 11.92 -16.13 23.69
CA ASN A 549 11.21 -17.42 23.67
C ASN A 549 9.68 -17.31 23.49
N ASN A 550 9.23 -16.40 22.62
CA ASN A 550 7.80 -16.08 22.37
C ASN A 550 7.05 -15.52 23.60
N GLN A 551 7.76 -15.02 24.60
CA GLN A 551 7.20 -14.22 25.68
C GLN A 551 7.53 -12.74 25.43
N HIS A 552 6.59 -11.84 25.75
CA HIS A 552 6.73 -10.41 25.55
C HIS A 552 6.69 -9.69 26.89
N HIS A 553 7.84 -9.42 27.49
CA HIS A 553 7.90 -8.80 28.82
C HIS A 553 8.32 -7.33 28.73
N LEU A 554 7.93 -6.55 29.73
CA LEU A 554 8.33 -5.15 29.81
C LEU A 554 9.70 -5.02 30.46
N HIS A 555 10.64 -4.34 29.79
CA HIS A 555 11.99 -4.11 30.27
C HIS A 555 12.30 -2.62 30.39
N ARG A 556 13.17 -2.28 31.35
CA ARG A 556 13.84 -0.99 31.47
C ARG A 556 15.29 -1.14 31.00
N PHE A 557 15.68 -0.38 29.99
CA PHE A 557 17.02 -0.38 29.42
C PHE A 557 17.78 0.87 29.86
N GLU A 558 18.81 0.69 30.68
CA GLU A 558 19.63 1.79 31.20
C GLU A 558 20.45 2.45 30.09
N LEU A 559 20.38 3.78 29.98
CA LEU A 559 21.17 4.49 28.96
C LEU A 559 22.65 4.60 29.32
N SER A 560 23.03 4.44 30.59
CA SER A 560 24.40 4.59 31.08
C SER A 560 25.23 3.31 31.01
N SER A 561 24.61 2.14 31.15
CA SER A 561 25.31 0.86 31.35
C SER A 561 24.96 -0.24 30.33
N ASP A 562 24.09 0.05 29.34
CA ASP A 562 23.58 -0.93 28.36
C ASP A 562 23.03 -2.22 29.02
N THR A 563 22.58 -2.12 30.27
CA THR A 563 21.93 -3.21 31.03
C THR A 563 20.42 -3.09 30.96
N SER A 564 19.72 -4.22 30.99
CA SER A 564 18.25 -4.25 31.06
C SER A 564 17.75 -4.90 32.35
N THR A 565 16.71 -4.35 32.96
CA THR A 565 15.96 -4.98 34.05
C THR A 565 14.53 -5.31 33.59
N GLU A 566 13.99 -6.45 34.02
CA GLU A 566 12.59 -6.83 33.74
C GLU A 566 11.68 -6.12 34.76
N LEU A 567 10.73 -5.31 34.27
CA LEU A 567 9.79 -4.54 35.10
C LEU A 567 8.51 -5.33 35.38
N ILE A 568 7.92 -5.91 34.33
CA ILE A 568 6.67 -6.66 34.44
C ILE A 568 6.79 -7.95 33.63
N LYS A 569 6.67 -9.08 34.33
CA LYS A 569 6.75 -10.45 33.78
C LYS A 569 5.37 -10.96 33.35
N GLU A 570 4.73 -10.19 32.49
CA GLU A 570 3.48 -10.56 31.83
C GLU A 570 3.61 -10.34 30.32
N ASP A 571 2.72 -10.95 29.56
CA ASP A 571 2.66 -10.84 28.10
C ASP A 571 2.08 -9.49 27.65
N ILE A 572 2.94 -8.47 27.64
CA ILE A 572 2.64 -7.07 27.36
C ILE A 572 2.90 -6.76 25.89
N LEU A 573 2.11 -5.86 25.33
CA LEU A 573 2.25 -5.41 23.94
C LEU A 573 2.90 -4.03 23.85
N ILE A 574 2.35 -3.06 24.59
CA ILE A 574 2.83 -1.67 24.68
C ILE A 574 2.58 -1.18 26.10
N ALA A 575 3.50 -0.37 26.62
CA ALA A 575 3.34 0.33 27.89
C ALA A 575 3.77 1.80 27.75
N GLN A 576 3.23 2.68 28.59
CA GLN A 576 3.65 4.07 28.77
C GLN A 576 3.70 4.40 30.26
N GLN A 577 4.72 5.15 30.68
CA GLN A 577 4.85 5.62 32.06
C GLN A 577 4.28 7.05 32.17
N ASP A 578 3.48 7.31 33.20
CA ASP A 578 2.95 8.66 33.46
C ASP A 578 3.80 9.46 34.47
N ALA A 579 3.35 10.69 34.77
CA ALA A 579 4.07 11.60 35.65
C ALA A 579 4.15 11.13 37.11
N GLU A 580 3.23 10.27 37.53
CA GLU A 580 3.24 9.62 38.85
C GLU A 580 4.04 8.31 38.84
N GLN A 581 4.81 8.05 37.77
CA GLN A 581 5.59 6.83 37.56
C GLN A 581 4.77 5.54 37.47
N ARG A 582 3.45 5.63 37.28
CA ARG A 582 2.58 4.49 37.05
C ARG A 582 2.74 4.01 35.61
N ILE A 583 2.58 2.71 35.39
CA ILE A 583 2.76 2.11 34.06
C ILE A 583 1.40 1.68 33.53
N TRP A 584 0.95 2.35 32.47
CA TRP A 584 -0.23 1.98 31.70
C TRP A 584 0.19 1.02 30.60
N PHE A 585 -0.55 -0.06 30.39
CA PHE A 585 -0.17 -1.05 29.38
C PHE A 585 -1.34 -1.83 28.80
N THR A 586 -1.05 -2.48 27.68
CA THR A 586 -1.94 -3.42 26.99
C THR A 586 -1.27 -4.78 26.91
N ARG A 587 -2.04 -5.87 26.91
CA ARG A 587 -1.53 -7.24 26.80
C ARG A 587 -1.58 -7.73 25.35
N ALA A 588 -0.69 -8.65 24.98
CA ALA A 588 -0.65 -9.21 23.63
C ALA A 588 -1.79 -10.21 23.36
N ASN A 589 -2.23 -10.92 24.41
CA ASN A 589 -3.25 -11.98 24.33
C ASN A 589 -4.61 -11.62 24.94
N SER A 590 -4.77 -10.42 25.50
CA SER A 590 -6.04 -9.93 26.05
C SER A 590 -6.21 -8.46 25.70
N GLN A 591 -7.41 -8.08 25.26
CA GLN A 591 -7.79 -6.69 25.00
C GLN A 591 -8.26 -6.01 26.29
N GLY A 592 -8.05 -4.70 26.38
CA GLY A 592 -8.27 -3.92 27.59
C GLY A 592 -7.11 -2.96 27.84
N LEU A 593 -7.24 -2.19 28.91
CA LEU A 593 -6.19 -1.32 29.42
C LEU A 593 -5.92 -1.67 30.89
N TRP A 594 -4.65 -1.83 31.24
CA TRP A 594 -4.18 -2.18 32.58
C TRP A 594 -3.27 -1.11 33.15
N LEU A 595 -3.25 -1.05 34.48
CA LEU A 595 -2.43 -0.13 35.25
C LEU A 595 -1.58 -0.92 36.24
N PHE A 596 -0.28 -0.71 36.18
CA PHE A 596 0.69 -1.19 37.15
C PHE A 596 1.14 -0.02 38.03
N GLN A 597 1.10 -0.23 39.35
CA GLN A 597 1.58 0.71 40.35
C GLN A 597 2.49 -0.03 41.32
N ALA A 598 3.64 0.58 41.62
CA ALA A 598 4.52 0.09 42.67
C ALA A 598 4.22 0.87 43.97
N ASN A 599 3.89 0.14 45.02
CA ASN A 599 3.50 0.69 46.32
C ASN A 599 4.48 0.20 47.40
N LYS A 600 4.43 0.79 48.59
CA LYS A 600 5.20 0.30 49.75
C LYS A 600 4.86 -1.16 50.11
N ASP A 601 3.64 -1.60 49.81
CA ASP A 601 3.12 -2.94 50.12
C ASP A 601 3.31 -3.96 48.98
N GLY A 602 4.02 -3.58 47.91
CA GLY A 602 4.23 -4.40 46.72
C GLY A 602 3.66 -3.77 45.44
N ALA A 603 3.77 -4.49 44.34
CA ALA A 603 3.24 -4.08 43.05
C ALA A 603 1.80 -4.54 42.85
N ASN A 604 0.94 -3.67 42.33
CA ASN A 604 -0.45 -3.97 42.01
C ASN A 604 -0.72 -3.79 40.51
N ILE A 605 -1.42 -4.76 39.90
CA ILE A 605 -1.92 -4.70 38.53
C ILE A 605 -3.44 -4.74 38.56
N SER A 606 -4.09 -3.72 37.99
CA SER A 606 -5.54 -3.66 37.85
C SER A 606 -5.95 -3.40 36.40
N GLN A 607 -7.08 -4.00 35.98
CA GLN A 607 -7.70 -3.65 34.71
C GLN A 607 -8.54 -2.40 34.89
N VAL A 608 -8.27 -1.37 34.09
CA VAL A 608 -8.96 -0.07 34.16
C VAL A 608 -10.08 0.01 33.13
N LEU A 609 -9.82 -0.47 31.91
CA LEU A 609 -10.85 -0.57 30.86
C LEU A 609 -10.97 -2.00 30.34
N SER A 610 -12.21 -2.41 30.13
CA SER A 610 -12.56 -3.72 29.60
C SER A 610 -12.24 -3.85 28.11
N ASN A 611 -12.30 -5.06 27.57
CA ASN A 611 -12.12 -5.29 26.12
C ASN A 611 -13.27 -4.75 25.26
N THR A 612 -14.44 -4.46 25.83
CA THR A 612 -15.57 -3.88 25.09
C THR A 612 -15.38 -2.39 24.87
N GLU A 613 -14.77 -1.70 25.83
CA GLU A 613 -14.44 -0.28 25.76
C GLU A 613 -13.11 -0.05 25.05
N PHE A 614 -12.09 -0.85 25.36
CA PHE A 614 -10.72 -0.71 24.87
C PHE A 614 -10.31 -1.94 24.04
N ASN A 615 -10.71 -1.95 22.76
CA ASN A 615 -10.50 -3.09 21.86
C ASN A 615 -9.32 -2.92 20.88
N ASN A 616 -8.58 -1.81 20.96
CA ASN A 616 -7.39 -1.55 20.16
C ASN A 616 -6.15 -1.33 21.04
N SER A 617 -5.27 -2.32 21.08
CA SER A 617 -4.11 -2.33 21.98
C SER A 617 -2.95 -1.41 21.58
N TYR A 618 -2.99 -0.74 20.42
CA TYR A 618 -1.82 -0.05 19.86
C TYR A 618 -1.95 1.47 19.76
N ASN A 619 -3.12 1.98 19.39
CA ASN A 619 -3.30 3.40 19.07
C ASN A 619 -3.92 4.16 20.25
N TRP A 620 -3.08 4.50 21.22
CA TRP A 620 -3.45 5.24 22.43
C TRP A 620 -2.25 6.03 22.97
N THR A 621 -2.52 7.02 23.83
CA THR A 621 -1.50 7.78 24.56
C THR A 621 -2.02 8.23 25.93
N VAL A 622 -1.15 8.23 26.93
CA VAL A 622 -1.42 8.82 28.25
C VAL A 622 -1.18 10.33 28.23
N SER A 623 -1.99 11.07 28.99
CA SER A 623 -1.86 12.50 29.25
C SER A 623 -2.00 12.78 30.75
N THR A 624 -1.82 14.03 31.16
CA THR A 624 -1.97 14.48 32.55
C THR A 624 -3.40 14.28 33.10
N GLN A 625 -4.42 14.35 32.23
CA GLN A 625 -5.83 14.33 32.63
C GLN A 625 -6.55 13.02 32.34
N GLY A 626 -5.94 12.15 31.54
CA GLY A 626 -6.61 10.95 31.04
C GLY A 626 -5.88 10.26 29.90
N ILE A 627 -6.57 9.37 29.21
CA ILE A 627 -6.03 8.54 28.13
C ILE A 627 -6.84 8.73 26.87
N TYR A 628 -6.16 9.08 25.77
CA TYR A 628 -6.75 9.11 24.44
C TYR A 628 -6.52 7.76 23.77
N PHE A 629 -7.55 7.19 23.14
CA PHE A 629 -7.43 5.88 22.52
C PHE A 629 -8.41 5.66 21.36
N GLN A 630 -8.02 4.79 20.43
CA GLN A 630 -8.87 4.30 19.36
C GLN A 630 -9.74 3.13 19.84
N ALA A 631 -11.00 3.06 19.38
CA ALA A 631 -11.82 1.85 19.45
C ALA A 631 -12.36 1.49 18.06
N ASP A 632 -12.46 0.19 17.76
CA ASP A 632 -12.83 -0.38 16.48
C ASP A 632 -14.22 -1.02 16.53
N TYR A 633 -15.07 -0.70 15.57
CA TYR A 633 -16.39 -1.30 15.39
C TYR A 633 -16.52 -1.89 13.98
N LEU A 634 -17.61 -2.60 13.71
CA LEU A 634 -17.82 -3.33 12.44
C LEU A 634 -17.65 -2.44 11.19
N ASN A 635 -18.14 -1.20 11.24
CA ASN A 635 -18.18 -0.28 10.08
C ASN A 635 -17.49 1.07 10.32
N HIS A 636 -16.91 1.31 11.50
CA HIS A 636 -16.26 2.59 11.84
C HIS A 636 -15.23 2.41 12.96
N HIS A 637 -14.46 3.46 13.22
CA HIS A 637 -13.62 3.59 14.41
C HIS A 637 -14.00 4.87 15.16
N THR A 638 -13.72 4.92 16.45
CA THR A 638 -13.81 6.15 17.25
C THR A 638 -12.47 6.48 17.89
N LEU A 639 -12.22 7.77 18.08
CA LEU A 639 -11.25 8.23 19.08
C LEU A 639 -12.03 8.60 20.33
N ASN A 640 -11.55 8.18 21.49
CA ASN A 640 -12.18 8.35 22.79
C ASN A 640 -11.18 8.92 23.79
N PHE A 641 -11.71 9.46 24.89
CA PHE A 641 -10.96 9.95 26.03
C PHE A 641 -11.49 9.33 27.31
N TYR A 642 -10.62 8.70 28.08
CA TYR A 642 -10.90 8.23 29.43
C TYR A 642 -10.37 9.25 30.44
N ALA A 643 -11.26 9.88 31.21
CA ALA A 643 -10.90 10.93 32.16
C ALA A 643 -10.54 10.36 33.54
N PHE A 644 -9.36 10.70 34.07
CA PHE A 644 -8.91 10.20 35.38
C PHE A 644 -9.77 10.71 36.54
N ALA A 645 -10.25 11.95 36.46
CA ALA A 645 -11.03 12.56 37.53
C ALA A 645 -12.41 11.92 37.74
N THR A 646 -13.03 11.41 36.67
CA THR A 646 -14.40 10.87 36.70
C THR A 646 -14.48 9.37 36.47
N GLY A 647 -13.41 8.77 35.92
CA GLY A 647 -13.42 7.38 35.47
C GLY A 647 -14.36 7.12 34.29
N GLN A 648 -14.75 8.14 33.54
CA GLN A 648 -15.70 8.03 32.43
C GLN A 648 -14.99 8.07 31.06
N VAL A 649 -15.55 7.34 30.09
CA VAL A 649 -15.14 7.36 28.68
C VAL A 649 -16.05 8.30 27.88
N GLN A 650 -15.45 9.23 27.14
CA GLN A 650 -16.13 10.12 26.21
C GLN A 650 -15.66 9.85 24.78
N SER A 651 -16.60 9.67 23.84
CA SER A 651 -16.26 9.63 22.42
C SER A 651 -16.00 11.04 21.87
N LEU A 652 -14.86 11.21 21.20
CA LEU A 652 -14.42 12.49 20.66
C LEU A 652 -14.83 12.65 19.19
N VAL A 653 -14.60 11.62 18.37
CA VAL A 653 -14.94 11.62 16.95
C VAL A 653 -15.17 10.22 16.41
N LYS A 654 -16.08 10.09 15.44
CA LYS A 654 -16.36 8.87 14.68
C LYS A 654 -15.78 9.01 13.26
N LEU A 655 -15.00 8.03 12.83
CA LEU A 655 -14.31 8.03 11.53
C LEU A 655 -14.62 6.76 10.73
N PRO A 656 -14.58 6.83 9.38
CA PRO A 656 -14.75 5.66 8.53
C PRO A 656 -13.72 4.56 8.86
N LEU A 657 -14.09 3.30 8.62
CA LEU A 657 -13.19 2.18 8.85
C LEU A 657 -11.88 2.37 8.05
N ARG A 658 -10.73 2.04 8.65
CA ARG A 658 -9.38 2.09 8.04
C ARG A 658 -8.81 3.48 7.72
N THR A 659 -9.47 4.57 8.07
CA THR A 659 -8.84 5.91 7.97
C THR A 659 -7.85 6.17 9.09
N LEU A 660 -7.87 5.38 10.17
CA LEU A 660 -6.83 5.35 11.20
C LEU A 660 -5.96 4.11 11.05
N ASN A 661 -4.64 4.30 11.10
CA ASN A 661 -3.72 3.17 11.21
C ASN A 661 -3.69 2.70 12.67
N LYS A 662 -4.33 1.55 12.94
CA LYS A 662 -4.40 0.95 14.28
C LYS A 662 -3.04 0.66 14.93
N TYR A 663 -1.96 0.60 14.15
CA TYR A 663 -0.61 0.38 14.69
C TYR A 663 0.17 1.69 14.88
N SER A 664 -0.42 2.85 14.57
CA SER A 664 0.22 4.16 14.75
C SER A 664 0.12 4.65 16.19
N ALA A 665 0.59 5.88 16.44
CA ALA A 665 0.52 6.57 17.72
C ALA A 665 -0.45 7.76 17.66
N LEU A 666 -0.98 8.11 18.83
CA LEU A 666 -1.62 9.39 19.12
C LEU A 666 -0.63 10.24 19.93
N SER A 667 -0.72 11.56 19.85
CA SER A 667 0.03 12.46 20.72
C SER A 667 -0.80 13.68 21.07
N HIS A 668 -0.68 14.20 22.29
CA HIS A 668 -1.49 15.28 22.82
C HIS A 668 -0.66 16.56 23.01
N ILE A 669 -1.09 17.66 22.40
CA ILE A 669 -0.51 18.99 22.55
C ILE A 669 -1.33 19.77 23.57
N GLU A 670 -1.02 19.59 24.86
CA GLU A 670 -1.81 20.11 25.99
C GLU A 670 -2.08 21.62 25.90
N LYS A 671 -1.06 22.43 25.60
CA LYS A 671 -1.20 23.89 25.54
C LYS A 671 -2.19 24.38 24.47
N GLN A 672 -2.35 23.62 23.39
CA GLN A 672 -3.24 23.96 22.27
C GLN A 672 -4.56 23.16 22.34
N ASN A 673 -4.69 22.24 23.30
CA ASN A 673 -5.79 21.30 23.41
C ASN A 673 -6.04 20.53 22.10
N LEU A 674 -4.97 20.06 21.45
CA LEU A 674 -5.01 19.31 20.19
C LEU A 674 -4.58 17.87 20.39
N LEU A 675 -5.31 16.93 19.79
CA LEU A 675 -4.85 15.56 19.60
C LEU A 675 -4.33 15.40 18.17
N ILE A 676 -3.09 14.97 18.00
CA ILE A 676 -2.49 14.70 16.68
C ILE A 676 -2.34 13.20 16.43
N PHE A 677 -2.57 12.75 15.21
CA PHE A 677 -2.55 11.33 14.85
C PHE A 677 -2.33 11.10 13.35
N SER A 678 -1.99 9.87 12.99
CA SER A 678 -1.87 9.47 11.58
C SER A 678 -3.23 9.07 11.00
N GLN A 679 -3.59 9.70 9.89
CA GLN A 679 -4.79 9.41 9.13
C GLN A 679 -4.42 8.98 7.71
N ALA A 680 -5.24 8.16 7.08
CA ALA A 680 -5.08 7.72 5.69
C ALA A 680 -6.41 7.84 4.95
N ASP A 681 -6.32 8.03 3.64
CA ASP A 681 -7.49 7.98 2.75
C ASP A 681 -8.03 6.55 2.67
N PHE A 682 -9.32 6.41 2.38
CA PHE A 682 -9.91 5.09 2.17
C PHE A 682 -9.33 4.46 0.89
N PRO A 683 -8.60 3.33 0.96
CA PRO A 683 -7.99 2.74 -0.23
C PRO A 683 -9.01 2.22 -1.22
N GLN A 684 -8.95 2.70 -2.47
CA GLN A 684 -9.36 1.91 -3.62
C GLN A 684 -8.24 0.95 -4.01
N VAL A 685 -8.58 -0.30 -4.30
CA VAL A 685 -7.61 -1.31 -4.74
C VAL A 685 -8.22 -2.09 -5.88
N ASP A 686 -7.57 -2.00 -7.04
CA ASP A 686 -7.97 -2.66 -8.27
C ASP A 686 -7.07 -3.89 -8.53
N ILE A 687 -7.56 -4.85 -9.31
CA ILE A 687 -6.76 -5.97 -9.81
C ILE A 687 -6.29 -5.63 -11.23
N LYS A 688 -4.99 -5.74 -11.45
CA LYS A 688 -4.36 -5.47 -12.74
C LYS A 688 -3.61 -6.70 -13.26
N ARG A 689 -3.48 -6.81 -14.58
CA ARG A 689 -2.61 -7.76 -15.27
C ARG A 689 -1.35 -7.04 -15.73
N LEU A 690 -0.20 -7.65 -15.49
CA LEU A 690 1.12 -7.21 -15.90
C LEU A 690 1.65 -8.18 -16.96
N SER A 691 1.93 -7.66 -18.15
CA SER A 691 2.75 -8.31 -19.17
C SER A 691 4.06 -7.53 -19.25
N ASP A 692 5.17 -8.13 -18.80
CA ASP A 692 6.45 -7.44 -18.69
C ASP A 692 7.57 -8.30 -19.27
N PRO A 693 8.34 -7.78 -20.26
CA PRO A 693 9.47 -8.50 -20.84
C PRO A 693 10.55 -8.91 -19.83
N THR A 694 10.67 -8.25 -18.68
CA THR A 694 11.60 -8.63 -17.61
C THR A 694 11.21 -9.93 -16.89
N LEU A 695 10.00 -10.45 -17.16
CA LEU A 695 9.55 -11.76 -16.71
C LEU A 695 9.92 -12.87 -17.72
N ASN A 696 10.36 -12.55 -18.93
CA ASN A 696 10.78 -13.54 -19.92
C ASN A 696 12.10 -14.24 -19.58
#